data_AF-A0A4V4H0X3-F1
#
_entry.id   AF-A0A4V4H0X3-F1
#
_cell.length_a   1.000
_cell.length_b   1.000
_cell.length_c   1.000
_cell.angle_alpha   90.00
_cell.angle_beta   90.00
_cell.angle_gamma   90.00
#
_symmetry.space_group_name_H-M   'P 1'
#
loop_
_entity.id
_entity.type
_entity.pdbx_description
1 polymer ?
#
loop_
_entity_poly.entity_id
_entity_poly.type
_entity_poly.pdbx_seq_one_letter_code
_entity_poly.pdbx_strand_id
1 'polypeptide(L)'
;MRYLYALVFLCLALHASAQKQVYIPGVFLTDPALSTWSYSRSVQSENFVCFWGPVVGEHPEIYSDPNLRFTPAHVLDTLEKLYDKFVHEIRFCNEDTSTNLGKYKIIIVINDTWPPGGPTGWAFGSSYDDVIGAMWVHPNAVRDGAVLSHELTHSLQGQNNIDRNKAGGFRNQSTGSFWETHANFMRLQVYPQFAKEDVPRWMATRSFQYSSTRHHYCAFNLLLTIQELDSLGMVSRLWHESAANEHPLITYRRLKGWTQSQLNDFIWEYAKRDVIADHTVLGTGAYIRAERRRLQNAEPHYLWRQYTLLKRVNDSLPRYVVPDYQAPQDYGYNIIPLHPTCANRIVKVKFRGHAETAGAGWRYGFVAVKTDGTTARYSASYSASEAEVTFAMKEDETLLYLVVSGAPSSHTTYVWEAGFPKIKRFPYEISIVNAAPEGYQAGFRDEFRSAGHIHANGGGWVSNSATVDASVYVGPKAIVRGAARLTGNVRVEGTAWVENAVLSNDVVVSGNGHVFGGTLSGSVQVTDNAILNYCTLSGNVVAKHNALEWGVTLGSGVVVGGDAETGSCSTSGVYLQTPHFNNGRAACDGKGAADVSNIDVNPAYALFSNEAMAISGSPECVPAEFLQNLALTATPATSYVSPWESLAAIKDGFTPAGSGDRGHGVYGNWNNPNSFQWVQYEWPQSYLINKTEVYWFDDNTGVRIPDTAYAEYWKDNAWVSLGPVPVQRDVFNTVFPGGIRTNKIRLLMRSNIQSTGIIEWRVWGSDSALPAPGYKLLSFAGTRTDGANQLQWETMADDLIAHYELEYGTDSIHFIRVATVAKNLAQRYRTTHASNSGNSYYRLRQVFISGSSAYSTVVKISTVTENLAMLATASTSYVSPWETLGAVNDGFTPLHSNDKSNGAYGNWYNPDSLQWVAYEWPANSVIDKVDIYWFDDGGGVRTPTTAYLEYRNDSGWVRVADVPLVKDAFNQVPLNGLNTSRLRVVMKNNVESTGILEFRVWGYYSLPAAERLIVLYKDPSYNKL
;
A
#
# COMPACT_ATOMS: atom_id res chain seq x y z
N MET A 1 77.82 -11.56 38.93
CA MET A 1 77.28 -10.20 38.68
C MET A 1 77.54 -9.64 37.28
N ARG A 2 78.64 -9.95 36.56
CA ARG A 2 78.87 -9.40 35.20
C ARG A 2 77.99 -9.98 34.08
N TYR A 3 77.36 -11.15 34.26
CA TYR A 3 76.47 -11.77 33.27
C TYR A 3 74.99 -11.35 33.39
N LEU A 4 74.57 -10.77 34.53
CA LEU A 4 73.20 -10.33 34.74
C LEU A 4 72.95 -8.94 34.11
N TYR A 5 73.96 -8.07 34.09
CA TYR A 5 73.87 -6.76 33.43
C TYR A 5 73.87 -6.88 31.90
N ALA A 6 74.54 -7.90 31.33
CA ALA A 6 74.53 -8.13 29.88
C ALA A 6 73.17 -8.64 29.37
N LEU A 7 72.46 -9.49 30.13
CA LEU A 7 71.11 -9.95 29.77
C LEU A 7 70.06 -8.84 29.92
N VAL A 8 70.16 -7.97 30.93
CA VAL A 8 69.24 -6.84 31.11
C VAL A 8 69.44 -5.77 30.03
N PHE A 9 70.69 -5.51 29.60
CA PHE A 9 70.96 -4.63 28.46
C PHE A 9 70.53 -5.23 27.11
N LEU A 10 70.63 -6.55 26.93
CA LEU A 10 70.16 -7.21 25.69
C LEU A 10 68.63 -7.28 25.62
N CYS A 11 67.92 -7.43 26.75
CA CYS A 11 66.46 -7.36 26.81
C CYS A 11 65.91 -5.94 26.66
N LEU A 12 66.64 -4.90 27.10
CA LEU A 12 66.30 -3.49 26.87
C LEU A 12 66.63 -3.01 25.44
N ALA A 13 67.63 -3.62 24.78
CA ALA A 13 67.98 -3.32 23.40
C ALA A 13 67.04 -3.99 22.37
N LEU A 14 66.25 -4.99 22.76
CA LEU A 14 65.32 -5.71 21.88
C LEU A 14 63.92 -5.06 21.76
N HIS A 15 63.66 -3.97 22.47
CA HIS A 15 62.39 -3.20 22.39
C HIS A 15 62.57 -1.70 22.20
N ALA A 16 63.76 -1.23 21.84
CA ALA A 16 63.95 0.15 21.41
C ALA A 16 63.47 0.30 19.96
N SER A 17 62.16 0.24 19.71
CA SER A 17 61.63 0.87 18.50
C SER A 17 61.95 2.37 18.63
N ALA A 18 62.45 2.99 17.55
CA ALA A 18 62.71 4.42 17.57
C ALA A 18 61.36 5.14 17.75
N GLN A 19 61.19 5.87 18.85
CA GLN A 19 59.96 6.60 19.13
C GLN A 19 59.66 7.59 18.00
N LYS A 20 58.42 7.59 17.49
CA LYS A 20 57.95 8.53 16.46
C LYS A 20 58.22 9.98 16.90
N GLN A 21 58.66 10.82 15.98
CA GLN A 21 58.97 12.22 16.20
C GLN A 21 57.72 13.11 16.07
N VAL A 22 57.72 14.28 16.71
CA VAL A 22 56.70 15.30 16.47
C VAL A 22 57.13 16.14 15.27
N TYR A 23 56.31 16.17 14.22
CA TYR A 23 56.43 17.13 13.14
C TYR A 23 55.69 18.42 13.54
N ILE A 24 56.34 19.58 13.44
CA ILE A 24 55.70 20.88 13.66
C ILE A 24 55.35 21.47 12.30
N PRO A 25 54.06 21.62 11.95
CA PRO A 25 53.64 22.11 10.66
C PRO A 25 54.12 23.53 10.36
N GLY A 26 54.30 23.86 9.09
CA GLY A 26 54.68 25.21 8.66
C GLY A 26 53.70 26.29 9.17
N VAL A 27 52.40 25.98 9.20
CA VAL A 27 51.38 26.92 9.69
C VAL A 27 51.51 27.22 11.19
N PHE A 28 52.08 26.31 11.99
CA PHE A 28 52.37 26.56 13.41
C PHE A 28 53.49 27.58 13.61
N LEU A 29 54.20 27.98 12.55
CA LEU A 29 55.25 29.00 12.62
C LEU A 29 54.78 30.36 12.11
N THR A 30 53.71 30.38 11.30
CA THR A 30 53.28 31.58 10.57
C THR A 30 51.91 32.09 10.99
N ASP A 31 51.02 31.23 11.48
CA ASP A 31 49.68 31.63 11.92
C ASP A 31 49.73 32.31 13.30
N PRO A 32 49.13 33.50 13.48
CA PRO A 32 49.21 34.26 14.72
C PRO A 32 48.67 33.54 15.96
N ALA A 33 47.71 32.65 15.81
CA ALA A 33 47.13 31.89 16.92
C ALA A 33 47.89 30.58 17.14
N LEU A 34 48.08 29.78 16.10
CA LEU A 34 48.79 28.49 16.20
C LEU A 34 50.26 28.66 16.56
N SER A 35 50.91 29.77 16.21
CA SER A 35 52.28 30.08 16.65
C SER A 35 52.46 30.24 18.16
N THR A 36 51.36 30.32 18.91
CA THR A 36 51.37 30.27 20.38
C THR A 36 51.44 28.85 20.96
N TRP A 37 51.64 27.82 20.13
CA TRP A 37 51.79 26.44 20.59
C TRP A 37 52.97 26.28 21.58
N SER A 38 52.87 25.31 22.49
CA SER A 38 53.91 25.02 23.50
C SER A 38 53.87 23.55 23.89
N TYR A 39 55.02 22.95 24.19
CA TYR A 39 55.08 21.63 24.81
C TYR A 39 54.51 21.58 26.23
N SER A 40 54.42 22.72 26.93
CA SER A 40 53.73 22.79 28.23
C SER A 40 52.21 22.73 28.09
N ARG A 41 51.69 22.93 26.87
CA ARG A 41 50.27 22.77 26.51
C ARG A 41 50.12 21.66 25.46
N SER A 42 50.82 20.55 25.70
CA SER A 42 50.66 19.35 24.92
C SER A 42 50.82 18.09 25.75
N VAL A 43 50.24 17.00 25.24
CA VAL A 43 50.49 15.63 25.73
C VAL A 43 50.83 14.73 24.54
N GLN A 44 51.62 13.69 24.79
CA GLN A 44 52.05 12.75 23.76
C GLN A 44 51.86 11.31 24.21
N SER A 45 51.48 10.45 23.26
CA SER A 45 51.49 9.00 23.38
C SER A 45 52.48 8.42 22.35
N GLU A 46 52.41 7.13 22.03
CA GLU A 46 53.31 6.51 21.05
C GLU A 46 53.09 7.10 19.65
N ASN A 47 51.83 7.21 19.23
CA ASN A 47 51.42 7.55 17.87
C ASN A 47 50.88 8.97 17.72
N PHE A 48 50.62 9.69 18.81
CA PHE A 48 49.90 10.96 18.78
C PHE A 48 50.56 12.07 19.59
N VAL A 49 50.34 13.30 19.17
CA VAL A 49 50.59 14.52 19.95
C VAL A 49 49.35 15.40 19.94
N CYS A 50 48.87 15.80 21.11
CA CYS A 50 47.73 16.68 21.27
C CYS A 50 48.17 18.05 21.76
N PHE A 51 47.85 19.10 21.02
CA PHE A 51 48.10 20.50 21.33
C PHE A 51 46.81 21.24 21.64
N TRP A 52 46.85 22.12 22.64
CA TRP A 52 45.79 23.08 22.92
C TRP A 52 46.36 24.49 23.12
N GLY A 53 45.52 25.49 22.88
CA GLY A 53 45.93 26.88 22.98
C GLY A 53 45.95 27.39 24.44
N PRO A 54 46.50 28.59 24.66
CA PRO A 54 46.67 29.19 25.98
C PRO A 54 45.39 29.57 26.71
N VAL A 55 44.21 29.59 26.06
CA VAL A 55 42.94 30.05 26.69
C VAL A 55 42.58 29.20 27.91
N VAL A 56 42.86 27.89 27.85
CA VAL A 56 42.52 26.94 28.93
C VAL A 56 43.70 26.65 29.88
N GLY A 57 44.82 27.37 29.74
CA GLY A 57 46.03 27.16 30.55
C GLY A 57 46.72 25.81 30.31
N GLU A 58 47.53 25.36 31.27
CA GLU A 58 48.26 24.07 31.19
C GLU A 58 47.44 22.87 31.71
N HIS A 59 46.33 23.16 32.42
CA HIS A 59 45.47 22.16 33.06
C HIS A 59 44.02 22.27 32.56
N PRO A 60 43.76 21.88 31.30
CA PRO A 60 42.42 21.97 30.71
C PRO A 60 41.36 21.13 31.44
N GLU A 61 41.77 20.11 32.20
CA GLU A 61 40.89 19.21 32.94
C GLU A 61 40.19 19.85 34.15
N ILE A 62 40.72 20.97 34.65
CA ILE A 62 40.13 21.75 35.74
C ILE A 62 39.64 23.14 35.29
N TYR A 63 39.65 23.41 33.98
CA TYR A 63 39.18 24.69 33.45
C TYR A 63 37.72 24.94 33.83
N SER A 64 37.40 26.19 34.16
CA SER A 64 36.11 26.55 34.77
C SER A 64 34.93 26.45 33.81
N ASP A 65 35.13 26.70 32.52
CA ASP A 65 34.09 26.53 31.51
C ASP A 65 33.98 25.04 31.12
N PRO A 66 32.85 24.37 31.44
CA PRO A 66 32.66 22.98 31.07
C PRO A 66 32.68 22.74 29.57
N ASN A 67 32.39 23.72 28.72
CA ASN A 67 32.44 23.56 27.26
C ASN A 67 33.85 23.46 26.71
N LEU A 68 34.83 24.07 27.38
CA LEU A 68 36.24 24.04 26.99
C LEU A 68 37.08 23.08 27.83
N ARG A 69 36.49 22.50 28.88
CA ARG A 69 37.15 21.50 29.74
C ARG A 69 37.19 20.13 29.07
N PHE A 70 38.38 19.52 29.03
CA PHE A 70 38.62 18.16 28.56
C PHE A 70 39.80 17.52 29.28
N THR A 71 39.96 16.20 29.19
CA THR A 71 41.08 15.46 29.80
C THR A 71 42.03 14.97 28.73
N PRO A 72 43.22 15.59 28.54
CA PRO A 72 44.11 15.26 27.42
C PRO A 72 44.55 13.78 27.37
N ALA A 73 44.82 13.18 28.54
CA ALA A 73 45.18 11.76 28.62
C ALA A 73 44.07 10.83 28.09
N HIS A 74 42.80 11.14 28.36
CA HIS A 74 41.66 10.37 27.87
C HIS A 74 41.54 10.42 26.33
N VAL A 75 41.87 11.57 25.73
CA VAL A 75 41.90 11.73 24.28
C VAL A 75 42.94 10.80 23.65
N LEU A 76 44.17 10.80 24.19
CA LEU A 76 45.23 9.95 23.69
C LEU A 76 44.94 8.46 23.90
N ASP A 77 44.45 8.06 25.09
CA ASP A 77 44.09 6.67 25.38
C ASP A 77 43.02 6.14 24.40
N THR A 78 42.08 7.00 24.01
CA THR A 78 41.05 6.65 23.04
C THR A 78 41.65 6.53 21.64
N LEU A 79 42.47 7.48 21.22
CA LEU A 79 43.11 7.48 19.91
C LEU A 79 44.09 6.32 19.72
N GLU A 80 44.84 5.91 20.74
CA GLU A 80 45.73 4.75 20.66
C GLU A 80 44.96 3.44 20.44
N LYS A 81 43.80 3.26 21.09
CA LYS A 81 42.91 2.11 20.83
C LYS A 81 42.38 2.13 19.40
N LEU A 82 42.03 3.31 18.89
CA LEU A 82 41.58 3.47 17.50
C LEU A 82 42.73 3.24 16.51
N TYR A 83 43.95 3.64 16.85
CA TYR A 83 45.14 3.39 16.04
C TYR A 83 45.43 1.90 15.92
N ASP A 84 45.40 1.16 17.02
CA ASP A 84 45.55 -0.30 17.02
C ASP A 84 44.50 -0.95 16.12
N LYS A 85 43.23 -0.52 16.22
CA LYS A 85 42.18 -1.00 15.32
C LYS A 85 42.47 -0.67 13.86
N PHE A 86 42.71 0.59 13.52
CA PHE A 86 42.72 1.06 12.13
C PHE A 86 44.04 0.76 11.39
N VAL A 87 45.16 0.79 12.11
CA VAL A 87 46.51 0.62 11.55
C VAL A 87 47.04 -0.79 11.77
N HIS A 88 46.89 -1.39 12.96
CA HIS A 88 47.44 -2.74 13.19
C HIS A 88 46.49 -3.85 12.76
N GLU A 89 45.21 -3.76 13.13
CA GLU A 89 44.22 -4.80 12.80
C GLU A 89 43.70 -4.66 11.36
N ILE A 90 43.12 -3.51 11.01
CA ILE A 90 42.55 -3.26 9.67
C ILE A 90 43.65 -3.04 8.62
N ARG A 91 44.83 -2.56 9.03
CA ARG A 91 45.97 -2.28 8.15
C ARG A 91 45.63 -1.29 7.03
N PHE A 92 44.86 -0.27 7.39
CA PHE A 92 44.44 0.75 6.44
C PHE A 92 45.63 1.62 5.97
N CYS A 93 46.56 1.93 6.88
CA CYS A 93 47.83 2.59 6.59
C CYS A 93 49.02 1.70 6.99
N ASN A 94 50.21 2.03 6.49
CA ASN A 94 51.46 1.36 6.85
C ASN A 94 52.33 2.32 7.68
N GLU A 95 52.78 1.85 8.83
CA GLU A 95 53.64 2.58 9.77
C GLU A 95 55.09 2.08 9.80
N ASP A 96 55.51 1.35 8.76
CA ASP A 96 56.92 1.03 8.56
C ASP A 96 57.78 2.32 8.62
N THR A 97 58.95 2.24 9.24
CA THR A 97 59.84 3.39 9.44
C THR A 97 60.26 4.13 8.16
N SER A 98 60.04 3.55 6.97
CA SER A 98 60.21 4.22 5.68
C SER A 98 59.09 5.21 5.34
N THR A 99 57.88 5.02 5.87
CA THR A 99 56.71 5.89 5.66
C THR A 99 56.72 7.11 6.60
N ASN A 100 55.95 8.15 6.29
CA ASN A 100 55.82 9.29 7.20
C ASN A 100 55.03 8.92 8.46
N LEU A 101 54.00 8.06 8.34
CA LEU A 101 53.26 7.55 9.51
C LEU A 101 54.14 6.75 10.48
N GLY A 102 55.16 6.06 9.96
CA GLY A 102 56.16 5.36 10.77
C GLY A 102 57.20 6.28 11.43
N LYS A 103 57.37 7.50 10.93
CA LYS A 103 58.33 8.49 11.44
C LYS A 103 57.71 9.50 12.39
N TYR A 104 56.48 9.92 12.13
CA TYR A 104 55.86 11.07 12.80
C TYR A 104 54.57 10.71 13.54
N LYS A 105 54.33 11.42 14.64
CA LYS A 105 53.07 11.34 15.39
C LYS A 105 51.95 12.10 14.68
N ILE A 106 50.74 11.54 14.67
CA ILE A 106 49.53 12.24 14.20
C ILE A 106 49.22 13.40 15.15
N ILE A 107 48.86 14.55 14.59
CA ILE A 107 48.66 15.80 15.33
C ILE A 107 47.18 15.98 15.66
N ILE A 108 46.88 16.29 16.92
CA ILE A 108 45.55 16.70 17.38
C ILE A 108 45.63 18.15 17.82
N VAL A 109 44.73 18.98 17.32
CA VAL A 109 44.57 20.38 17.72
C VAL A 109 43.22 20.53 18.40
N ILE A 110 43.20 21.06 19.62
CA ILE A 110 41.95 21.28 20.34
C ILE A 110 41.36 22.64 19.98
N ASN A 111 40.22 22.64 19.27
CA ASN A 111 39.54 23.86 18.80
C ASN A 111 39.04 24.72 19.96
N ASP A 112 38.88 26.02 19.70
CA ASP A 112 38.33 27.03 20.62
C ASP A 112 39.14 27.23 21.92
N THR A 113 40.34 26.65 22.00
CA THR A 113 41.31 26.85 23.10
C THR A 113 42.43 27.85 22.76
N TRP A 114 42.43 28.38 21.53
CA TRP A 114 43.45 29.27 20.99
C TRP A 114 43.05 30.75 21.08
N PRO A 115 43.99 31.70 20.96
CA PRO A 115 43.65 33.12 20.93
C PRO A 115 42.70 33.46 19.76
N PRO A 116 42.04 34.64 19.77
CA PRO A 116 41.16 35.05 18.69
C PRO A 116 41.80 34.91 17.31
N GLY A 117 41.07 34.29 16.38
CA GLY A 117 41.57 33.95 15.04
C GLY A 117 42.20 32.55 14.93
N GLY A 118 42.31 31.81 16.04
CA GLY A 118 42.75 30.42 16.03
C GLY A 118 41.69 29.41 15.57
N PRO A 119 42.04 28.11 15.57
CA PRO A 119 41.13 27.04 15.16
C PRO A 119 39.83 27.01 15.97
N THR A 120 38.71 26.93 15.26
CA THR A 120 37.35 26.86 15.82
C THR A 120 36.55 25.74 15.17
N GLY A 121 35.39 25.40 15.74
CA GLY A 121 34.44 24.47 15.15
C GLY A 121 34.45 23.08 15.81
N TRP A 122 33.47 22.25 15.45
CA TRP A 122 33.19 21.00 16.16
C TRP A 122 34.29 19.95 16.02
N ALA A 123 34.56 19.51 14.79
CA ALA A 123 35.52 18.47 14.48
C ALA A 123 35.85 18.50 12.99
N PHE A 124 37.10 18.21 12.62
CA PHE A 124 37.56 18.06 11.25
C PHE A 124 38.88 17.27 11.20
N GLY A 125 39.09 16.48 10.16
CA GLY A 125 40.33 15.72 9.94
C GLY A 125 40.91 15.93 8.55
N SER A 126 42.24 15.98 8.46
CA SER A 126 42.98 16.18 7.21
C SER A 126 44.47 15.83 7.40
N SER A 127 45.38 16.54 6.73
CA SER A 127 46.83 16.41 6.89
C SER A 127 47.53 17.75 6.83
N TYR A 128 48.75 17.79 7.38
CA TYR A 128 49.65 18.94 7.29
C TYR A 128 50.78 18.68 6.30
N ASP A 129 51.07 19.70 5.48
CA ASP A 129 52.26 19.85 4.65
C ASP A 129 52.57 18.66 3.70
N ASP A 130 51.57 17.85 3.36
CA ASP A 130 51.74 16.54 2.70
C ASP A 130 52.73 15.61 3.44
N VAL A 131 52.86 15.77 4.77
CA VAL A 131 53.75 14.99 5.64
C VAL A 131 52.97 14.05 6.54
N ILE A 132 52.04 14.57 7.35
CA ILE A 132 51.38 13.78 8.41
C ILE A 132 49.90 14.11 8.53
N GLY A 133 49.08 13.10 8.80
CA GLY A 133 47.67 13.24 9.15
C GLY A 133 47.49 14.05 10.44
N ALA A 134 46.39 14.78 10.50
CA ALA A 134 46.03 15.61 11.65
C ALA A 134 44.51 15.74 11.81
N MET A 135 44.08 16.13 13.00
CA MET A 135 42.68 16.44 13.30
C MET A 135 42.55 17.65 14.22
N TRP A 136 41.42 18.32 14.11
CA TRP A 136 41.03 19.52 14.85
C TRP A 136 39.69 19.23 15.51
N VAL A 137 39.64 19.23 16.84
CA VAL A 137 38.48 18.73 17.59
C VAL A 137 38.16 19.62 18.77
N HIS A 138 36.87 19.94 18.94
CA HIS A 138 36.39 20.71 20.07
C HIS A 138 36.50 19.89 21.38
N PRO A 139 36.72 20.51 22.56
CA PRO A 139 36.74 19.80 23.85
C PRO A 139 35.50 18.92 24.13
N ASN A 140 34.33 19.33 23.65
CA ASN A 140 33.11 18.51 23.75
C ASN A 140 33.10 17.30 22.78
N ALA A 141 33.82 17.36 21.66
CA ALA A 141 33.88 16.30 20.65
C ALA A 141 34.78 15.14 21.08
N VAL A 142 35.73 15.38 21.99
CA VAL A 142 36.68 14.36 22.46
C VAL A 142 36.19 13.57 23.69
N ARG A 143 34.93 13.77 24.09
CA ARG A 143 34.32 13.13 25.27
C ARG A 143 33.92 11.67 25.04
N ASP A 144 33.75 11.29 23.78
CA ASP A 144 33.55 9.92 23.36
C ASP A 144 34.45 9.57 22.17
N GLY A 145 34.58 8.28 21.89
CA GLY A 145 35.42 7.81 20.80
C GLY A 145 34.75 7.83 19.43
N ALA A 146 33.45 8.11 19.33
CA ALA A 146 32.75 8.04 18.05
C ALA A 146 33.20 9.16 17.11
N VAL A 147 33.25 10.41 17.60
CA VAL A 147 33.77 11.54 16.81
C VAL A 147 35.26 11.36 16.56
N LEU A 148 36.06 11.01 17.58
CA LEU A 148 37.50 10.76 17.41
C LEU A 148 37.80 9.68 16.37
N SER A 149 37.00 8.61 16.30
CA SER A 149 37.17 7.55 15.29
C SER A 149 36.85 8.02 13.87
N HIS A 150 35.86 8.89 13.72
CA HIS A 150 35.52 9.50 12.43
C HIS A 150 36.65 10.41 11.95
N GLU A 151 37.09 11.35 12.78
CA GLU A 151 38.15 12.30 12.40
C GLU A 151 39.51 11.64 12.21
N LEU A 152 39.86 10.65 13.04
CA LEU A 152 41.07 9.87 12.83
C LEU A 152 41.05 9.18 11.47
N THR A 153 39.88 8.72 11.01
CA THR A 153 39.78 8.13 9.69
C THR A 153 40.13 9.12 8.60
N HIS A 154 39.70 10.38 8.68
CA HIS A 154 40.11 11.43 7.74
C HIS A 154 41.62 11.69 7.78
N SER A 155 42.22 11.75 8.97
CA SER A 155 43.68 11.84 9.11
C SER A 155 44.39 10.68 8.41
N LEU A 156 43.88 9.46 8.55
CA LEU A 156 44.45 8.26 7.93
C LEU A 156 44.16 8.17 6.42
N GLN A 157 43.02 8.67 5.94
CA GLN A 157 42.75 8.81 4.49
C GLN A 157 43.76 9.77 3.85
N GLY A 158 43.99 10.92 4.49
CA GLY A 158 45.07 11.85 4.12
C GLY A 158 46.45 11.19 4.18
N GLN A 159 46.72 10.40 5.22
CA GLN A 159 47.99 9.68 5.33
C GLN A 159 48.18 8.63 4.23
N ASN A 160 47.11 7.92 3.84
CA ASN A 160 47.16 6.96 2.74
C ASN A 160 47.57 7.64 1.43
N ASN A 161 47.03 8.84 1.21
CA ASN A 161 47.36 9.69 0.08
C ASN A 161 48.82 10.15 0.09
N ILE A 162 49.39 10.40 1.27
CA ILE A 162 50.80 10.80 1.44
C ILE A 162 51.75 9.61 1.23
N ASP A 163 51.53 8.51 1.93
CA ASP A 163 52.50 7.42 2.01
C ASP A 163 52.34 6.36 0.92
N ARG A 164 51.13 6.17 0.40
CA ARG A 164 50.79 5.02 -0.46
C ARG A 164 50.26 5.40 -1.83
N ASN A 165 49.16 6.15 -1.91
CA ASN A 165 48.50 6.47 -3.17
C ASN A 165 48.60 7.96 -3.52
N LYS A 166 49.80 8.38 -3.97
CA LYS A 166 50.08 9.78 -4.32
C LYS A 166 49.32 10.29 -5.54
N ALA A 167 49.03 9.41 -6.50
CA ALA A 167 48.37 9.77 -7.76
C ALA A 167 46.83 9.61 -7.72
N GLY A 168 46.32 8.72 -6.86
CA GLY A 168 44.89 8.49 -6.64
C GLY A 168 44.41 9.02 -5.29
N GLY A 169 43.55 8.24 -4.63
CA GLY A 169 43.12 8.54 -3.26
C GLY A 169 41.89 9.47 -3.16
N PHE A 170 41.02 9.43 -4.17
CA PHE A 170 39.73 10.14 -4.18
C PHE A 170 39.86 11.65 -3.88
N ARG A 171 40.86 12.32 -4.46
CA ARG A 171 41.15 13.75 -4.20
C ARG A 171 40.30 14.73 -5.01
N ASN A 172 39.29 14.26 -5.74
CA ASN A 172 38.45 15.13 -6.56
C ASN A 172 37.15 15.50 -5.82
N GLN A 173 36.54 16.62 -6.19
CA GLN A 173 35.31 17.08 -5.53
C GLN A 173 34.15 16.08 -5.65
N SER A 174 34.11 15.29 -6.73
CA SER A 174 33.08 14.26 -6.96
C SER A 174 33.13 13.06 -6.02
N THR A 175 34.18 12.94 -5.21
CA THR A 175 34.36 11.79 -4.31
C THR A 175 34.33 12.17 -2.83
N GLY A 176 34.08 13.44 -2.50
CA GLY A 176 33.93 13.90 -1.11
C GLY A 176 32.92 13.07 -0.31
N SER A 177 31.80 12.68 -0.92
CA SER A 177 30.78 11.84 -0.25
C SER A 177 31.35 10.51 0.24
N PHE A 178 32.35 9.97 -0.46
CA PHE A 178 33.01 8.72 -0.09
C PHE A 178 33.97 8.88 1.09
N TRP A 179 34.59 10.05 1.28
CA TRP A 179 35.43 10.33 2.44
C TRP A 179 34.62 10.18 3.72
N GLU A 180 33.46 10.85 3.74
CA GLU A 180 32.51 10.86 4.86
C GLU A 180 31.88 9.48 5.10
N THR A 181 31.42 8.84 4.03
CA THR A 181 30.85 7.48 4.10
C THR A 181 31.86 6.49 4.66
N HIS A 182 33.11 6.56 4.22
CA HIS A 182 34.17 5.68 4.70
C HIS A 182 34.58 5.99 6.14
N ALA A 183 34.61 7.26 6.56
CA ALA A 183 34.86 7.64 7.95
C ALA A 183 33.81 7.05 8.90
N ASN A 184 32.52 7.12 8.53
CA ASN A 184 31.47 6.46 9.30
C ASN A 184 31.54 4.93 9.23
N PHE A 185 31.92 4.35 8.10
CA PHE A 185 32.15 2.90 8.00
C PHE A 185 33.29 2.43 8.93
N MET A 186 34.39 3.19 9.03
CA MET A 186 35.50 2.90 9.94
C MET A 186 35.10 3.09 11.40
N ARG A 187 34.27 4.10 11.72
CA ARG A 187 33.64 4.25 13.05
C ARG A 187 32.84 3.01 13.45
N LEU A 188 32.06 2.42 12.54
CA LEU A 188 31.32 1.17 12.81
C LEU A 188 32.26 0.00 13.15
N GLN A 189 33.51 0.06 12.64
CA GLN A 189 34.72 -0.66 13.09
C GLN A 189 34.76 -1.02 14.57
N VAL A 190 34.42 -0.02 15.36
CA VAL A 190 34.63 0.04 16.80
C VAL A 190 33.29 0.24 17.52
N TYR A 191 32.39 1.01 16.91
CA TYR A 191 31.12 1.42 17.50
C TYR A 191 29.94 1.04 16.59
N PRO A 192 29.63 -0.26 16.43
CA PRO A 192 28.60 -0.72 15.50
C PRO A 192 27.19 -0.23 15.86
N GLN A 193 26.94 0.15 17.12
CA GLN A 193 25.67 0.73 17.55
C GLN A 193 25.33 2.06 16.86
N PHE A 194 26.32 2.74 16.26
CA PHE A 194 26.12 3.96 15.50
C PHE A 194 25.53 3.73 14.11
N ALA A 195 25.30 2.47 13.71
CA ALA A 195 24.57 2.16 12.47
C ALA A 195 23.10 2.60 12.52
N LYS A 196 22.58 2.91 13.71
CA LYS A 196 21.24 3.46 13.91
C LYS A 196 21.15 4.97 13.64
N GLU A 197 22.28 5.67 13.57
CA GLU A 197 22.24 7.12 13.40
C GLU A 197 21.72 7.51 12.03
N ASP A 198 20.89 8.55 12.02
CA ASP A 198 20.37 9.20 10.82
C ASP A 198 19.70 8.24 9.81
N VAL A 199 19.12 7.16 10.34
CA VAL A 199 18.23 6.24 9.62
C VAL A 199 17.07 6.97 8.92
N PRO A 200 16.42 8.00 9.51
CA PRO A 200 15.42 8.81 8.81
C PRO A 200 15.94 9.42 7.51
N ARG A 201 17.15 9.99 7.51
CA ARG A 201 17.75 10.58 6.32
C ARG A 201 18.05 9.54 5.26
N TRP A 202 18.67 8.42 5.66
CA TRP A 202 18.89 7.31 4.74
C TRP A 202 17.58 6.86 4.10
N MET A 203 16.54 6.59 4.90
CA MET A 203 15.25 6.16 4.38
C MET A 203 14.67 7.16 3.36
N ALA A 204 14.83 8.45 3.63
CA ALA A 204 14.33 9.55 2.81
C ALA A 204 15.05 9.76 1.47
N THR A 205 16.28 9.24 1.31
CA THR A 205 17.15 9.54 0.16
C THR A 205 17.67 8.29 -0.56
N ARG A 206 17.20 7.08 -0.23
CA ARG A 206 17.60 5.83 -0.92
C ARG A 206 17.37 5.84 -2.43
N SER A 207 16.40 6.61 -2.92
CA SER A 207 16.17 6.80 -4.36
C SER A 207 17.23 7.70 -5.02
N PHE A 208 18.04 8.41 -4.24
CA PHE A 208 19.06 9.32 -4.75
C PHE A 208 20.32 8.56 -5.14
N GLN A 209 21.14 9.19 -5.95
CA GLN A 209 22.38 8.59 -6.42
C GLN A 209 23.31 8.28 -5.24
N TYR A 210 24.09 7.19 -5.34
CA TYR A 210 24.88 6.67 -4.22
C TYR A 210 25.75 7.73 -3.54
N SER A 211 26.46 8.55 -4.30
CA SER A 211 27.34 9.62 -3.83
C SER A 211 26.60 10.93 -3.53
N SER A 212 25.30 10.89 -3.25
CA SER A 212 24.52 12.09 -2.94
C SER A 212 25.01 12.75 -1.66
N THR A 213 25.18 14.06 -1.72
CA THR A 213 25.51 14.89 -0.56
C THR A 213 24.39 14.91 0.48
N ARG A 214 23.21 14.38 0.16
CA ARG A 214 22.11 14.27 1.12
C ARG A 214 22.33 13.15 2.14
N HIS A 215 23.07 12.09 1.81
CA HIS A 215 23.22 10.92 2.70
C HIS A 215 24.64 10.41 2.87
N HIS A 216 25.63 11.25 2.60
CA HIS A 216 27.04 10.85 2.61
C HIS A 216 27.53 10.35 3.98
N TYR A 217 26.87 10.71 5.09
CA TYR A 217 27.15 10.13 6.40
C TYR A 217 26.51 8.74 6.62
N CYS A 218 25.54 8.32 5.81
CA CYS A 218 24.74 7.11 6.04
C CYS A 218 24.88 6.05 4.94
N ALA A 219 25.59 6.34 3.84
CA ALA A 219 25.72 5.43 2.70
C ALA A 219 26.66 4.22 2.95
N PHE A 220 27.11 4.01 4.19
CA PHE A 220 28.06 2.95 4.56
C PHE A 220 27.50 1.53 4.39
N ASN A 221 26.18 1.36 4.21
CA ASN A 221 25.56 0.05 3.98
C ASN A 221 26.11 -0.65 2.73
N LEU A 222 26.51 0.11 1.69
CA LEU A 222 27.16 -0.45 0.51
C LEU A 222 28.56 -0.99 0.86
N LEU A 223 29.32 -0.27 1.69
CA LEU A 223 30.64 -0.72 2.16
C LEU A 223 30.55 -1.94 3.07
N LEU A 224 29.53 -2.02 3.92
CA LEU A 224 29.22 -3.23 4.70
C LEU A 224 28.92 -4.42 3.77
N THR A 225 28.22 -4.17 2.65
CA THR A 225 27.95 -5.21 1.64
C THR A 225 29.23 -5.64 0.92
N ILE A 226 30.14 -4.72 0.59
CA ILE A 226 31.48 -5.08 0.05
C ILE A 226 32.27 -5.89 1.07
N GLN A 227 32.26 -5.50 2.35
CA GLN A 227 32.93 -6.23 3.40
C GLN A 227 32.38 -7.66 3.56
N GLU A 228 31.06 -7.83 3.47
CA GLU A 228 30.39 -9.11 3.61
C GLU A 228 30.66 -10.04 2.42
N LEU A 229 30.58 -9.52 1.19
CA LEU A 229 30.70 -10.33 -0.03
C LEU A 229 32.13 -10.54 -0.50
N ASP A 230 33.04 -9.61 -0.16
CA ASP A 230 34.46 -9.71 -0.49
C ASP A 230 35.32 -9.82 0.78
N SER A 231 35.62 -8.69 1.40
CA SER A 231 36.38 -8.58 2.63
C SER A 231 36.51 -7.13 3.05
N LEU A 232 36.84 -6.90 4.34
CA LEU A 232 37.25 -5.57 4.80
C LEU A 232 38.47 -5.04 4.00
N GLY A 233 39.39 -5.93 3.62
CA GLY A 233 40.54 -5.59 2.79
C GLY A 233 40.16 -5.02 1.42
N MET A 234 39.05 -5.45 0.82
CA MET A 234 38.58 -4.85 -0.44
C MET A 234 38.22 -3.37 -0.27
N VAL A 235 37.62 -2.98 0.86
CA VAL A 235 37.31 -1.57 1.14
C VAL A 235 38.60 -0.75 1.25
N SER A 236 39.64 -1.27 1.92
CA SER A 236 40.96 -0.62 1.97
C SER A 236 41.60 -0.51 0.59
N ARG A 237 41.49 -1.55 -0.25
CA ARG A 237 42.01 -1.54 -1.63
C ARG A 237 41.39 -0.44 -2.50
N LEU A 238 40.14 -0.04 -2.27
CA LEU A 238 39.55 1.11 -2.97
C LEU A 238 40.40 2.38 -2.80
N TRP A 239 40.87 2.65 -1.58
CA TRP A 239 41.76 3.78 -1.30
C TRP A 239 43.15 3.55 -1.88
N HIS A 240 43.71 2.36 -1.67
CA HIS A 240 45.09 2.04 -2.01
C HIS A 240 45.35 2.01 -3.51
N GLU A 241 44.36 1.60 -4.30
CA GLU A 241 44.52 1.27 -5.72
C GLU A 241 43.64 2.13 -6.63
N SER A 242 42.91 3.13 -6.12
CA SER A 242 42.16 4.07 -6.97
C SER A 242 43.10 4.81 -7.92
N ALA A 243 42.65 4.99 -9.16
CA ALA A 243 43.35 5.83 -10.14
C ALA A 243 43.04 7.31 -9.91
N ALA A 244 43.84 8.19 -10.54
CA ALA A 244 43.60 9.63 -10.52
C ALA A 244 42.18 9.96 -11.00
N ASN A 245 41.44 10.74 -10.21
CA ASN A 245 40.07 11.17 -10.49
C ASN A 245 39.03 10.04 -10.65
N GLU A 246 39.33 8.80 -10.23
CA GLU A 246 38.41 7.67 -10.33
C GLU A 246 37.32 7.71 -9.24
N HIS A 247 36.08 7.39 -9.60
CA HIS A 247 34.99 7.26 -8.63
C HIS A 247 35.10 5.93 -7.85
N PRO A 248 34.71 5.84 -6.57
CA PRO A 248 34.83 4.60 -5.77
C PRO A 248 34.12 3.39 -6.39
N LEU A 249 32.92 3.56 -6.94
CA LEU A 249 32.22 2.47 -7.66
C LEU A 249 32.94 2.04 -8.94
N ILE A 250 33.65 2.95 -9.61
CA ILE A 250 34.46 2.62 -10.80
C ILE A 250 35.74 1.90 -10.40
N THR A 251 36.37 2.34 -9.30
CA THR A 251 37.50 1.64 -8.68
C THR A 251 37.10 0.22 -8.33
N TYR A 252 35.97 0.03 -7.64
CA TYR A 252 35.47 -1.30 -7.28
C TYR A 252 35.20 -2.16 -8.52
N ARG A 253 34.47 -1.62 -9.51
CA ARG A 253 34.22 -2.30 -10.79
C ARG A 253 35.51 -2.74 -11.48
N ARG A 254 36.53 -1.88 -11.52
CA ARG A 254 37.84 -2.20 -12.12
C ARG A 254 38.57 -3.28 -11.33
N LEU A 255 38.64 -3.18 -10.01
CA LEU A 255 39.31 -4.17 -9.15
C LEU A 255 38.63 -5.54 -9.21
N LYS A 256 37.33 -5.58 -9.48
CA LYS A 256 36.55 -6.81 -9.70
C LYS A 256 36.63 -7.34 -11.14
N GLY A 257 37.17 -6.57 -12.09
CA GLY A 257 37.15 -6.92 -13.51
C GLY A 257 35.74 -6.95 -14.11
N TRP A 258 34.82 -6.17 -13.54
CA TRP A 258 33.41 -6.19 -13.91
C TRP A 258 33.06 -5.27 -15.08
N THR A 259 32.08 -5.71 -15.86
CA THR A 259 31.32 -4.84 -16.77
C THR A 259 30.41 -3.89 -15.98
N GLN A 260 29.88 -2.85 -16.63
CA GLN A 260 28.89 -1.97 -15.99
C GLN A 260 27.61 -2.75 -15.59
N SER A 261 27.20 -3.72 -16.38
CA SER A 261 26.04 -4.58 -16.05
C SER A 261 26.26 -5.36 -14.76
N GLN A 262 27.46 -5.91 -14.55
CA GLN A 262 27.80 -6.63 -13.32
C GLN A 262 27.88 -5.69 -12.10
N LEU A 263 28.35 -4.44 -12.28
CA LEU A 263 28.24 -3.43 -11.23
C LEU A 263 26.76 -3.18 -10.87
N ASN A 264 25.88 -3.09 -11.86
CA ASN A 264 24.44 -2.93 -11.61
C ASN A 264 23.83 -4.15 -10.90
N ASP A 265 24.29 -5.37 -11.19
CA ASP A 265 23.89 -6.59 -10.45
C ASP A 265 24.31 -6.50 -8.98
N PHE A 266 25.51 -6.01 -8.69
CA PHE A 266 25.98 -5.76 -7.32
C PHE A 266 25.15 -4.68 -6.60
N ILE A 267 24.79 -3.60 -7.29
CA ILE A 267 23.93 -2.56 -6.70
C ILE A 267 22.55 -3.10 -6.36
N TRP A 268 22.03 -4.03 -7.15
CA TRP A 268 20.79 -4.74 -6.80
C TRP A 268 20.98 -5.67 -5.58
N GLU A 269 22.09 -6.42 -5.52
CA GLU A 269 22.44 -7.23 -4.35
C GLU A 269 22.47 -6.41 -3.06
N TYR A 270 22.94 -5.18 -3.14
CA TYR A 270 22.91 -4.21 -2.06
C TYR A 270 21.49 -3.72 -1.74
N ALA A 271 20.76 -3.22 -2.75
CA ALA A 271 19.44 -2.61 -2.56
C ALA A 271 18.40 -3.56 -1.96
N LYS A 272 18.42 -4.85 -2.34
CA LYS A 272 17.46 -5.84 -1.83
C LYS A 272 17.60 -6.10 -0.33
N ARG A 273 18.82 -5.95 0.22
CA ARG A 273 19.11 -6.18 1.64
C ARG A 273 18.52 -5.09 2.54
N ASP A 274 18.44 -3.86 2.04
CA ASP A 274 17.99 -2.72 2.83
C ASP A 274 16.50 -2.80 3.24
N VAL A 275 15.70 -3.62 2.55
CA VAL A 275 14.28 -3.92 2.87
C VAL A 275 14.12 -4.29 4.35
N ILE A 276 14.96 -5.18 4.86
CA ILE A 276 14.96 -5.64 6.27
C ILE A 276 16.24 -5.23 7.03
N ALA A 277 17.07 -4.37 6.41
CA ALA A 277 18.43 -4.09 6.85
C ALA A 277 19.24 -5.38 7.08
N ASP A 278 19.30 -6.22 6.04
CA ASP A 278 20.07 -7.49 6.04
C ASP A 278 21.58 -7.23 5.89
N HIS A 279 22.14 -6.60 6.91
CA HIS A 279 23.56 -6.32 7.07
C HIS A 279 24.07 -7.08 8.29
N THR A 280 24.76 -8.19 8.06
CA THR A 280 25.19 -9.10 9.14
C THR A 280 26.52 -8.69 9.76
N VAL A 281 27.35 -8.00 8.97
CA VAL A 281 28.63 -7.43 9.39
C VAL A 281 28.44 -6.60 10.67
N LEU A 282 29.16 -7.00 11.72
CA LEU A 282 29.16 -6.37 13.06
C LEU A 282 27.77 -6.30 13.74
N GLY A 283 26.78 -7.06 13.27
CA GLY A 283 25.40 -7.01 13.77
C GLY A 283 24.67 -5.70 13.44
N THR A 284 25.18 -4.90 12.50
CA THR A 284 24.67 -3.56 12.15
C THR A 284 23.18 -3.55 11.77
N GLY A 285 22.72 -4.57 11.05
CA GLY A 285 21.31 -4.73 10.68
C GLY A 285 20.35 -4.76 11.87
N ALA A 286 20.79 -5.33 13.01
CA ALA A 286 19.96 -5.38 14.22
C ALA A 286 19.75 -3.98 14.84
N TYR A 287 20.77 -3.12 14.82
CA TYR A 287 20.68 -1.74 15.29
C TYR A 287 19.74 -0.91 14.40
N ILE A 288 19.84 -1.06 13.07
CA ILE A 288 18.95 -0.37 12.12
C ILE A 288 17.49 -0.82 12.32
N ARG A 289 17.23 -2.13 12.46
CA ARG A 289 15.88 -2.65 12.74
C ARG A 289 15.33 -2.15 14.08
N ALA A 290 16.17 -2.10 15.12
CA ALA A 290 15.76 -1.58 16.42
C ALA A 290 15.38 -0.10 16.34
N GLU A 291 16.12 0.69 15.58
CA GLU A 291 15.80 2.11 15.38
C GLU A 291 14.52 2.31 14.57
N ARG A 292 14.32 1.57 13.48
CA ARG A 292 13.05 1.61 12.73
C ARG A 292 11.85 1.32 13.64
N ARG A 293 11.96 0.34 14.55
CA ARG A 293 10.91 0.07 15.56
C ARG A 293 10.74 1.20 16.57
N ARG A 294 11.83 1.81 17.03
CA ARG A 294 11.78 2.97 17.94
C ARG A 294 11.07 4.15 17.28
N LEU A 295 11.43 4.47 16.04
CA LEU A 295 10.80 5.52 15.24
C LEU A 295 9.31 5.23 15.02
N GLN A 296 8.93 4.00 14.67
CA GLN A 296 7.52 3.62 14.52
C GLN A 296 6.70 3.89 15.78
N ASN A 297 7.27 3.58 16.95
CA ASN A 297 6.56 3.69 18.23
C ASN A 297 6.54 5.12 18.80
N ALA A 298 7.63 5.88 18.64
CA ALA A 298 7.82 7.16 19.32
C ALA A 298 7.77 8.38 18.38
N GLU A 299 8.27 8.25 17.16
CA GLU A 299 8.48 9.37 16.22
C GLU A 299 8.11 8.97 14.77
N PRO A 300 6.86 8.53 14.53
CA PRO A 300 6.46 7.97 13.23
C PRO A 300 6.51 8.98 12.08
N HIS A 301 6.55 10.29 12.38
CA HIS A 301 6.80 11.33 11.38
C HIS A 301 8.12 11.10 10.62
N TYR A 302 9.13 10.45 11.22
CA TYR A 302 10.38 10.12 10.51
C TYR A 302 10.28 8.93 9.53
N LEU A 303 9.13 8.26 9.44
CA LEU A 303 8.90 7.12 8.53
C LEU A 303 8.25 7.52 7.19
N TRP A 304 8.04 8.82 6.95
CA TRP A 304 7.34 9.43 5.80
C TRP A 304 7.78 9.01 4.38
N ARG A 305 8.97 8.39 4.25
CA ARG A 305 9.61 7.95 3.01
C ARG A 305 10.24 6.57 3.16
N GLN A 306 9.78 5.78 4.13
CA GLN A 306 10.23 4.40 4.28
C GLN A 306 9.94 3.55 3.02
N TYR A 307 8.85 3.86 2.32
CA TYR A 307 8.43 3.17 1.10
C TYR A 307 8.13 4.16 -0.03
N THR A 308 8.30 3.70 -1.27
CA THR A 308 7.92 4.45 -2.47
C THR A 308 6.44 4.25 -2.74
N LEU A 309 5.67 5.33 -2.63
CA LEU A 309 4.25 5.32 -3.01
C LEU A 309 4.12 5.62 -4.49
N LEU A 310 3.55 4.66 -5.22
CA LEU A 310 3.34 4.82 -6.65
C LEU A 310 2.11 5.69 -6.92
N LYS A 311 2.09 6.39 -8.06
CA LYS A 311 0.93 7.13 -8.52
C LYS A 311 0.08 6.24 -9.43
N ARG A 312 -1.18 6.04 -9.07
CA ARG A 312 -2.14 5.33 -9.93
C ARG A 312 -2.40 6.13 -11.22
N VAL A 313 -2.33 5.46 -12.37
CA VAL A 313 -2.52 6.07 -13.69
C VAL A 313 -4.00 6.06 -14.10
N ASN A 314 -4.73 5.00 -13.75
CA ASN A 314 -6.12 4.81 -14.15
C ASN A 314 -6.90 4.09 -13.03
N ASP A 315 -8.14 4.50 -12.77
CA ASP A 315 -8.95 3.91 -11.71
C ASP A 315 -9.58 2.54 -12.05
N SER A 316 -9.66 2.20 -13.33
CA SER A 316 -10.26 0.97 -13.85
C SER A 316 -9.26 -0.18 -14.03
N LEU A 317 -7.95 0.09 -13.97
CA LEU A 317 -6.88 -0.91 -14.12
C LEU A 317 -5.82 -0.73 -13.02
N PRO A 318 -5.21 -1.81 -12.49
CA PRO A 318 -4.18 -1.72 -11.45
C PRO A 318 -2.82 -1.33 -12.06
N ARG A 319 -2.76 -0.14 -12.65
CA ARG A 319 -1.59 0.45 -13.31
C ARG A 319 -1.07 1.66 -12.54
N TYR A 320 0.24 1.71 -12.37
CA TYR A 320 0.93 2.69 -11.55
C TYR A 320 2.21 3.18 -12.23
N VAL A 321 2.58 4.42 -11.95
CA VAL A 321 3.84 5.05 -12.37
C VAL A 321 4.60 5.49 -11.13
N VAL A 322 5.93 5.32 -11.14
CA VAL A 322 6.77 5.92 -10.09
C VAL A 322 6.68 7.45 -10.19
N PRO A 323 6.48 8.19 -9.09
CA PRO A 323 6.57 9.64 -9.16
C PRO A 323 7.95 10.06 -9.67
N ASP A 324 8.01 10.96 -10.65
CA ASP A 324 9.26 11.33 -11.33
C ASP A 324 10.35 11.82 -10.35
N TYR A 325 9.96 12.50 -9.27
CA TYR A 325 10.90 12.93 -8.25
C TYR A 325 11.46 11.79 -7.38
N GLN A 326 10.78 10.65 -7.30
CA GLN A 326 11.26 9.44 -6.61
C GLN A 326 11.79 8.35 -7.55
N ALA A 327 11.72 8.55 -8.87
CA ALA A 327 12.36 7.66 -9.82
C ALA A 327 13.83 7.49 -9.42
N PRO A 328 14.34 6.24 -9.38
CA PRO A 328 15.66 5.98 -8.82
C PRO A 328 16.71 6.67 -9.67
N GLN A 329 17.62 7.37 -9.02
CA GLN A 329 18.80 7.97 -9.64
C GLN A 329 19.91 6.93 -9.84
N ASP A 330 21.04 7.29 -10.44
CA ASP A 330 22.20 6.41 -10.62
C ASP A 330 22.56 5.68 -9.30
N TYR A 331 22.30 4.37 -9.26
CA TYR A 331 22.53 3.47 -8.11
C TYR A 331 21.64 3.69 -6.89
N GLY A 332 20.65 4.58 -6.97
CA GLY A 332 19.54 4.67 -6.01
C GLY A 332 18.50 3.58 -6.25
N TYR A 333 17.54 3.42 -5.33
CA TYR A 333 16.52 2.39 -5.44
C TYR A 333 15.20 2.75 -4.74
N ASN A 334 14.12 2.10 -5.17
CA ASN A 334 12.79 2.17 -4.59
C ASN A 334 12.43 0.87 -3.91
N ILE A 335 11.77 0.93 -2.75
CA ILE A 335 11.19 -0.23 -2.07
C ILE A 335 9.67 -0.04 -2.04
N ILE A 336 8.94 -0.97 -2.65
CA ILE A 336 7.50 -0.92 -2.84
C ILE A 336 6.87 -2.14 -2.17
N PRO A 337 6.24 -1.99 -1.00
CA PRO A 337 5.42 -3.05 -0.42
C PRO A 337 4.31 -3.45 -1.39
N LEU A 338 4.13 -4.75 -1.57
CA LEU A 338 3.05 -5.36 -2.32
C LEU A 338 2.22 -6.19 -1.35
N HIS A 339 0.96 -5.81 -1.16
CA HIS A 339 0.01 -6.48 -0.27
C HIS A 339 -0.79 -7.49 -1.08
N PRO A 340 -0.52 -8.81 -0.99
CA PRO A 340 -1.23 -9.79 -1.79
C PRO A 340 -2.73 -9.77 -1.47
N THR A 341 -3.56 -9.76 -2.50
CA THR A 341 -5.03 -9.73 -2.36
C THR A 341 -5.65 -11.13 -2.45
N CYS A 342 -4.85 -12.13 -2.81
CA CYS A 342 -5.29 -13.51 -3.01
C CYS A 342 -4.65 -14.41 -1.95
N ALA A 343 -5.41 -15.36 -1.43
CA ALA A 343 -4.99 -16.30 -0.38
C ALA A 343 -3.79 -17.18 -0.79
N ASN A 344 -3.65 -17.49 -2.08
CA ASN A 344 -2.51 -18.23 -2.62
C ASN A 344 -1.24 -17.37 -2.78
N ARG A 345 -1.31 -16.05 -2.55
CA ARG A 345 -0.16 -15.12 -2.51
C ARG A 345 0.77 -15.20 -3.74
N ILE A 346 0.17 -15.40 -4.93
CA ILE A 346 0.88 -15.33 -6.22
C ILE A 346 0.64 -13.96 -6.83
N VAL A 347 1.70 -13.17 -6.96
CA VAL A 347 1.67 -11.79 -7.47
C VAL A 347 2.36 -11.73 -8.83
N LYS A 348 1.77 -11.01 -9.78
CA LYS A 348 2.38 -10.77 -11.09
C LYS A 348 2.50 -9.28 -11.36
N VAL A 349 3.67 -8.87 -11.83
CA VAL A 349 3.99 -7.48 -12.16
C VAL A 349 4.42 -7.41 -13.62
N LYS A 350 3.80 -6.53 -14.40
CA LYS A 350 4.38 -6.07 -15.67
C LYS A 350 5.18 -4.82 -15.39
N PHE A 351 6.48 -4.87 -15.69
CA PHE A 351 7.39 -3.74 -15.58
C PHE A 351 7.64 -3.14 -16.95
N ARG A 352 7.66 -1.81 -17.05
CA ARG A 352 8.13 -1.11 -18.25
C ARG A 352 8.85 0.18 -17.88
N GLY A 353 10.10 0.31 -18.34
CA GLY A 353 10.92 1.51 -18.15
C GLY A 353 10.75 2.52 -19.28
N HIS A 354 10.79 3.81 -18.96
CA HIS A 354 10.80 4.88 -19.96
C HIS A 354 12.17 5.00 -20.62
N ALA A 355 12.22 4.83 -21.94
CA ALA A 355 13.45 4.83 -22.73
C ALA A 355 13.97 6.24 -23.03
N GLU A 356 13.11 7.25 -22.88
CA GLU A 356 13.43 8.67 -23.04
C GLU A 356 14.59 9.08 -22.13
N THR A 357 14.71 8.45 -20.96
CA THR A 357 15.93 8.50 -20.16
C THR A 357 16.94 7.47 -20.70
N ALA A 358 17.68 7.87 -21.72
CA ALA A 358 18.70 7.02 -22.33
C ALA A 358 19.70 6.47 -21.30
N GLY A 359 20.12 5.22 -21.50
CA GLY A 359 21.14 4.58 -20.68
C GLY A 359 20.63 3.92 -19.40
N ALA A 360 19.37 3.49 -19.37
CA ALA A 360 18.86 2.63 -18.31
C ALA A 360 19.17 1.15 -18.58
N GLY A 361 19.85 0.49 -17.65
CA GLY A 361 20.16 -0.93 -17.64
C GLY A 361 19.20 -1.79 -16.81
N TRP A 362 18.27 -1.17 -16.07
CA TRP A 362 17.22 -1.73 -15.20
C TRP A 362 17.63 -2.87 -14.25
N ARG A 363 17.30 -2.76 -12.97
CA ARG A 363 17.36 -3.89 -12.04
C ARG A 363 16.13 -3.88 -11.16
N TYR A 364 15.41 -4.99 -11.14
CA TYR A 364 14.24 -5.15 -10.26
C TYR A 364 14.07 -6.59 -9.84
N GLY A 365 13.39 -6.79 -8.71
CA GLY A 365 13.11 -8.11 -8.17
C GLY A 365 12.26 -8.04 -6.91
N PHE A 366 11.86 -9.22 -6.43
CA PHE A 366 11.04 -9.37 -5.25
C PHE A 366 11.88 -9.72 -4.02
N VAL A 367 11.45 -9.20 -2.88
CA VAL A 367 11.95 -9.57 -1.55
C VAL A 367 10.76 -10.04 -0.72
N ALA A 368 10.78 -11.29 -0.28
CA ALA A 368 9.75 -11.87 0.57
C ALA A 368 10.31 -12.06 1.98
N VAL A 369 9.77 -11.32 2.94
CA VAL A 369 10.24 -11.32 4.34
C VAL A 369 9.55 -12.44 5.09
N LYS A 370 10.34 -13.17 5.87
CA LYS A 370 9.88 -14.29 6.67
C LYS A 370 9.14 -13.85 7.93
N THR A 371 8.45 -14.79 8.55
CA THR A 371 7.64 -14.59 9.76
C THR A 371 8.46 -14.04 10.93
N ASP A 372 9.76 -14.31 10.98
CA ASP A 372 10.68 -13.76 11.99
C ASP A 372 10.93 -12.24 11.84
N GLY A 373 10.58 -11.64 10.70
CA GLY A 373 10.81 -10.23 10.39
C GLY A 373 12.29 -9.82 10.25
N THR A 374 13.22 -10.76 10.25
CA THR A 374 14.68 -10.53 10.21
C THR A 374 15.40 -11.29 9.11
N THR A 375 14.73 -12.20 8.42
CA THR A 375 15.25 -12.91 7.25
C THR A 375 14.32 -12.75 6.05
N ALA A 376 14.89 -12.88 4.84
CA ALA A 376 14.13 -12.74 3.60
C ALA A 376 14.60 -13.71 2.52
N ARG A 377 13.71 -14.06 1.59
CA ARG A 377 14.04 -14.69 0.32
C ARG A 377 14.07 -13.63 -0.77
N TYR A 378 15.15 -13.63 -1.53
CA TYR A 378 15.36 -12.75 -2.68
C TYR A 378 15.03 -13.48 -3.98
N SER A 379 14.31 -12.84 -4.90
CA SER A 379 14.17 -13.37 -6.27
C SER A 379 15.47 -13.23 -7.06
N ALA A 380 15.50 -13.80 -8.27
CA ALA A 380 16.46 -13.42 -9.28
C ALA A 380 16.33 -11.92 -9.62
N SER A 381 17.41 -11.34 -10.14
CA SER A 381 17.40 -10.00 -10.72
C SER A 381 16.83 -10.04 -12.13
N TYR A 382 15.90 -9.14 -12.44
CA TYR A 382 15.42 -8.89 -13.79
C TYR A 382 16.05 -7.59 -14.32
N SER A 383 16.30 -7.54 -15.64
CA SER A 383 16.98 -6.41 -16.28
C SER A 383 16.38 -5.94 -17.60
N ALA A 384 15.35 -6.62 -18.09
CA ALA A 384 14.68 -6.21 -19.31
C ALA A 384 13.92 -4.89 -19.08
N SER A 385 13.99 -3.98 -20.06
CA SER A 385 13.25 -2.72 -20.05
C SER A 385 11.73 -2.92 -20.10
N GLU A 386 11.27 -4.09 -20.51
CA GLU A 386 9.89 -4.54 -20.41
C GLU A 386 9.87 -6.04 -20.07
N ALA A 387 9.14 -6.43 -19.03
CA ALA A 387 8.91 -7.84 -18.70
C ALA A 387 7.66 -8.04 -17.85
N GLU A 388 7.12 -9.26 -17.88
CA GLU A 388 6.16 -9.73 -16.90
C GLU A 388 6.83 -10.74 -15.96
N VAL A 389 6.78 -10.46 -14.66
CA VAL A 389 7.43 -11.28 -13.63
C VAL A 389 6.39 -11.74 -12.63
N THR A 390 6.41 -13.04 -12.33
CA THR A 390 5.47 -13.67 -11.38
C THR A 390 6.25 -14.18 -10.18
N PHE A 391 5.72 -13.96 -8.98
CA PHE A 391 6.32 -14.38 -7.74
C PHE A 391 5.27 -15.02 -6.83
N ALA A 392 5.55 -16.24 -6.38
CA ALA A 392 4.76 -16.92 -5.37
C ALA A 392 5.45 -16.80 -4.01
N MET A 393 4.71 -16.32 -3.01
CA MET A 393 5.19 -16.35 -1.63
C MET A 393 5.14 -17.78 -1.06
N LYS A 394 6.05 -18.07 -0.13
CA LYS A 394 6.07 -19.30 0.66
C LYS A 394 5.26 -19.12 1.95
N GLU A 395 4.99 -20.23 2.61
CA GLU A 395 4.17 -20.24 3.83
C GLU A 395 4.77 -19.40 4.96
N ASP A 396 6.09 -19.47 5.12
CA ASP A 396 6.85 -18.76 6.14
C ASP A 396 7.07 -17.27 5.83
N GLU A 397 6.49 -16.74 4.75
CA GLU A 397 6.65 -15.35 4.29
C GLU A 397 5.40 -14.50 4.58
N THR A 398 5.60 -13.36 5.24
CA THR A 398 4.54 -12.47 5.73
C THR A 398 4.44 -11.16 4.97
N LEU A 399 5.53 -10.69 4.37
CA LEU A 399 5.56 -9.42 3.62
C LEU A 399 6.25 -9.63 2.27
N LEU A 400 5.77 -8.93 1.25
CA LEU A 400 6.35 -8.95 -0.10
C LEU A 400 6.67 -7.52 -0.53
N TYR A 401 7.84 -7.35 -1.15
CA TYR A 401 8.28 -6.07 -1.69
C TYR A 401 8.74 -6.27 -3.13
N LEU A 402 8.43 -5.32 -4.00
CA LEU A 402 9.15 -5.09 -5.25
C LEU A 402 10.21 -4.02 -4.99
N VAL A 403 11.44 -4.28 -5.43
CA VAL A 403 12.52 -3.30 -5.35
C VAL A 403 13.02 -3.02 -6.76
N VAL A 404 13.19 -1.75 -7.09
CA VAL A 404 13.63 -1.28 -8.41
C VAL A 404 14.84 -0.37 -8.21
N SER A 405 15.97 -0.68 -8.84
CA SER A 405 17.22 0.06 -8.72
C SER A 405 17.55 0.82 -10.01
N GLY A 406 18.04 2.04 -9.86
CA GLY A 406 18.60 2.84 -10.93
C GLY A 406 19.92 2.22 -11.35
N ALA A 407 19.94 1.69 -12.57
CA ALA A 407 21.03 0.86 -13.07
C ALA A 407 21.59 1.50 -14.35
N PRO A 408 22.49 2.49 -14.28
CA PRO A 408 22.96 3.18 -15.47
C PRO A 408 23.77 2.24 -16.37
N SER A 409 23.62 2.36 -17.70
CA SER A 409 24.37 1.61 -18.70
C SER A 409 25.81 2.09 -18.84
N SER A 410 26.10 3.30 -18.34
CA SER A 410 27.43 3.85 -18.12
C SER A 410 27.42 4.74 -16.88
N HIS A 411 28.47 4.63 -16.06
CA HIS A 411 28.59 5.43 -14.84
C HIS A 411 28.61 6.93 -15.13
N THR A 412 27.79 7.69 -14.40
CA THR A 412 27.87 9.16 -14.37
C THR A 412 28.58 9.60 -13.09
N THR A 413 29.65 10.40 -13.25
CA THR A 413 30.29 11.08 -12.11
C THR A 413 29.63 12.43 -11.90
N TYR A 414 29.00 12.63 -10.74
CA TYR A 414 28.43 13.93 -10.35
C TYR A 414 29.45 14.72 -9.52
N VAL A 415 29.49 16.04 -9.70
CA VAL A 415 30.24 16.92 -8.81
C VAL A 415 29.53 17.05 -7.46
N TRP A 416 30.26 17.47 -6.42
CA TRP A 416 29.66 17.84 -5.15
C TRP A 416 28.56 18.89 -5.37
N GLU A 417 27.35 18.60 -4.88
CA GLU A 417 26.17 19.46 -5.06
C GLU A 417 25.84 19.79 -6.53
N ALA A 418 25.80 18.78 -7.42
CA ALA A 418 25.41 18.97 -8.82
C ALA A 418 23.98 19.55 -9.00
N GLY A 419 23.12 19.36 -8.01
CA GLY A 419 21.74 19.85 -7.98
C GLY A 419 20.74 18.92 -8.65
N PHE A 420 19.56 18.77 -8.04
CA PHE A 420 18.54 17.79 -8.47
C PHE A 420 18.19 17.82 -9.97
N PRO A 421 17.98 18.97 -10.63
CA PRO A 421 17.69 18.99 -12.07
C PRO A 421 18.80 18.42 -12.95
N LYS A 422 20.02 18.26 -12.43
CA LYS A 422 21.18 17.75 -13.17
C LYS A 422 21.49 16.29 -12.87
N ILE A 423 20.68 15.64 -12.03
CA ILE A 423 20.85 14.23 -11.68
C ILE A 423 19.86 13.38 -12.49
N LYS A 424 20.39 12.38 -13.19
CA LYS A 424 19.59 11.47 -14.01
C LYS A 424 18.72 10.60 -13.11
N ARG A 425 17.49 10.38 -13.55
CA ARG A 425 16.49 9.52 -12.89
C ARG A 425 15.93 8.51 -13.89
N PHE A 426 15.51 7.34 -13.44
CA PHE A 426 15.02 6.27 -14.31
C PHE A 426 13.53 6.01 -14.07
N PRO A 427 12.62 6.78 -14.68
CA PRO A 427 11.17 6.60 -14.48
C PRO A 427 10.66 5.31 -15.13
N TYR A 428 9.71 4.66 -14.46
CA TYR A 428 9.09 3.41 -14.91
C TYR A 428 7.62 3.33 -14.52
N GLU A 429 6.91 2.44 -15.19
CA GLU A 429 5.53 2.05 -14.89
C GLU A 429 5.44 0.57 -14.54
N ILE A 430 4.46 0.25 -13.71
CA ILE A 430 4.09 -1.14 -13.43
C ILE A 430 2.58 -1.36 -13.49
N SER A 431 2.19 -2.52 -13.98
CA SER A 431 0.85 -3.09 -13.73
C SER A 431 0.99 -4.23 -12.74
N ILE A 432 0.05 -4.35 -11.80
CA ILE A 432 0.10 -5.37 -10.74
C ILE A 432 -1.19 -6.18 -10.78
N VAL A 433 -1.07 -7.51 -10.71
CA VAL A 433 -2.19 -8.44 -10.50
C VAL A 433 -1.97 -9.19 -9.20
N ASN A 434 -3.08 -9.42 -8.47
CA ASN A 434 -3.15 -10.15 -7.19
C ASN A 434 -2.40 -9.50 -6.01
N ALA A 435 -2.07 -8.21 -6.12
CA ALA A 435 -1.60 -7.40 -4.99
C ALA A 435 -1.99 -5.94 -5.16
N ALA A 436 -2.12 -5.23 -4.03
CA ALA A 436 -2.19 -3.77 -3.99
C ALA A 436 -0.82 -3.21 -3.54
N PRO A 437 -0.24 -2.22 -4.24
CA PRO A 437 0.95 -1.55 -3.73
C PRO A 437 0.62 -0.68 -2.51
N GLU A 438 1.64 -0.34 -1.74
CA GLU A 438 1.54 0.57 -0.59
C GLU A 438 0.74 1.85 -0.93
N GLY A 439 -0.18 2.24 -0.04
CA GLY A 439 -1.13 3.36 -0.21
C GLY A 439 -2.48 2.96 -0.83
N TYR A 440 -2.55 1.76 -1.43
CA TYR A 440 -3.75 1.24 -2.09
C TYR A 440 -4.34 0.00 -1.41
N GLN A 441 -3.66 -0.56 -0.40
CA GLN A 441 -4.19 -1.65 0.41
C GLN A 441 -5.30 -1.19 1.37
N ALA A 442 -6.13 -2.15 1.81
CA ALA A 442 -7.06 -1.92 2.91
C ALA A 442 -6.27 -1.65 4.22
N GLY A 443 -6.77 -0.70 5.02
CA GLY A 443 -6.17 -0.33 6.30
C GLY A 443 -4.81 0.37 6.23
N PHE A 444 -4.46 0.96 5.08
CA PHE A 444 -3.25 1.77 4.95
C PHE A 444 -3.16 2.84 6.06
N ARG A 445 -2.09 2.75 6.87
CA ARG A 445 -1.77 3.62 8.01
C ARG A 445 -2.74 3.55 9.20
N ASP A 446 -3.54 2.50 9.33
CA ASP A 446 -4.46 2.35 10.46
C ASP A 446 -3.75 2.28 11.81
N GLU A 447 -2.51 1.78 11.85
CA GLU A 447 -1.66 1.75 13.04
C GLU A 447 -1.38 3.14 13.63
N PHE A 448 -1.56 4.20 12.84
CA PHE A 448 -1.37 5.59 13.26
C PHE A 448 -2.68 6.31 13.60
N ARG A 449 -3.82 5.61 13.58
CA ARG A 449 -5.17 6.14 13.82
C ARG A 449 -5.71 5.82 15.22
N SER A 450 -4.84 5.82 16.23
CA SER A 450 -5.22 5.56 17.62
C SER A 450 -5.81 6.79 18.31
N ALA A 451 -6.93 6.64 19.02
CA ALA A 451 -7.56 7.69 19.84
C ALA A 451 -7.92 8.99 19.06
N GLY A 452 -8.85 8.84 18.10
CA GLY A 452 -9.33 9.94 17.28
C GLY A 452 -10.76 9.71 16.80
N HIS A 453 -11.18 10.53 15.84
CA HIS A 453 -12.50 10.48 15.22
C HIS A 453 -12.40 10.84 13.72
N ILE A 454 -13.49 10.58 12.99
CA ILE A 454 -13.60 10.95 11.58
C ILE A 454 -14.12 12.38 11.47
N HIS A 455 -13.45 13.21 10.66
CA HIS A 455 -13.87 14.59 10.41
C HIS A 455 -15.12 14.63 9.52
N ALA A 456 -16.13 15.40 9.92
CA ALA A 456 -17.42 15.48 9.21
C ALA A 456 -17.28 16.02 7.78
N ASN A 457 -16.31 16.91 7.55
CA ASN A 457 -15.99 17.44 6.24
C ASN A 457 -14.81 16.66 5.63
N GLY A 458 -15.12 15.67 4.79
CA GLY A 458 -14.17 14.89 3.99
C GLY A 458 -13.92 13.44 4.45
N GLY A 459 -14.23 13.09 5.70
CA GLY A 459 -14.17 11.71 6.19
C GLY A 459 -12.78 11.18 6.58
N GLY A 460 -11.77 12.04 6.67
CA GLY A 460 -10.43 11.68 7.14
C GLY A 460 -10.31 11.60 8.65
N TRP A 461 -9.18 11.05 9.14
CA TRP A 461 -8.98 10.79 10.56
C TRP A 461 -8.29 11.95 11.28
N VAL A 462 -8.81 12.31 12.46
CA VAL A 462 -8.32 13.38 13.33
C VAL A 462 -8.10 12.85 14.74
N SER A 463 -6.88 13.01 15.28
CA SER A 463 -6.56 12.68 16.68
C SER A 463 -7.39 13.53 17.65
N ASN A 464 -7.77 12.96 18.80
CA ASN A 464 -8.47 13.71 19.85
C ASN A 464 -7.63 14.86 20.46
N SER A 465 -6.31 14.81 20.28
CA SER A 465 -5.38 15.87 20.69
C SER A 465 -5.28 17.03 19.69
N ALA A 466 -5.82 16.87 18.48
CA ALA A 466 -5.81 17.89 17.44
C ALA A 466 -7.09 18.72 17.48
N THR A 467 -7.02 19.96 17.00
CA THR A 467 -8.16 20.86 16.86
C THR A 467 -8.35 21.20 15.39
N VAL A 468 -9.47 20.77 14.80
CA VAL A 468 -9.75 20.96 13.38
C VAL A 468 -11.15 21.60 13.25
N ASP A 469 -11.22 22.76 12.60
CA ASP A 469 -12.48 23.46 12.39
C ASP A 469 -13.39 22.74 11.39
N ALA A 470 -14.71 22.86 11.54
CA ALA A 470 -15.68 22.25 10.63
C ALA A 470 -15.54 22.70 9.17
N SER A 471 -14.96 23.88 8.92
CA SER A 471 -14.68 24.40 7.57
C SER A 471 -13.53 23.69 6.86
N VAL A 472 -12.63 23.03 7.60
CA VAL A 472 -11.47 22.32 7.07
C VAL A 472 -11.92 21.04 6.37
N TYR A 473 -11.37 20.76 5.19
CA TYR A 473 -11.57 19.48 4.52
C TYR A 473 -10.44 18.51 4.89
N VAL A 474 -10.79 17.35 5.43
CA VAL A 474 -9.83 16.25 5.70
C VAL A 474 -10.29 15.03 4.93
N GLY A 475 -9.58 14.67 3.86
CA GLY A 475 -9.97 13.61 2.93
C GLY A 475 -9.88 12.20 3.53
N PRO A 476 -10.55 11.18 2.96
CA PRO A 476 -10.76 9.87 3.60
C PRO A 476 -9.50 9.08 3.98
N LYS A 477 -8.37 9.34 3.30
CA LYS A 477 -7.08 8.69 3.56
C LYS A 477 -6.09 9.59 4.30
N ALA A 478 -6.45 10.85 4.57
CA ALA A 478 -5.60 11.80 5.27
C ALA A 478 -5.59 11.57 6.78
N ILE A 479 -4.49 11.97 7.42
CA ILE A 479 -4.27 11.86 8.86
C ILE A 479 -3.88 13.23 9.43
N VAL A 480 -4.62 13.70 10.43
CA VAL A 480 -4.28 14.87 11.25
C VAL A 480 -4.07 14.42 12.69
N ARG A 481 -2.89 14.66 13.26
CA ARG A 481 -2.51 14.09 14.56
C ARG A 481 -1.67 15.00 15.45
N GLY A 482 -1.40 14.52 16.66
CA GLY A 482 -0.63 15.28 17.65
C GLY A 482 -1.38 16.55 18.07
N ALA A 483 -0.66 17.61 18.42
CA ALA A 483 -1.20 18.90 18.81
C ALA A 483 -1.53 19.82 17.61
N ALA A 484 -1.88 19.24 16.44
CA ALA A 484 -2.16 20.00 15.23
C ALA A 484 -3.40 20.91 15.40
N ARG A 485 -3.38 22.10 14.77
CA ARG A 485 -4.48 23.08 14.77
C ARG A 485 -4.76 23.57 13.36
N LEU A 486 -5.92 23.22 12.81
CA LEU A 486 -6.29 23.54 11.42
C LEU A 486 -7.56 24.41 11.41
N THR A 487 -7.51 25.57 10.77
CA THR A 487 -8.63 26.54 10.69
C THR A 487 -8.79 27.12 9.28
N GLY A 488 -9.91 27.79 8.99
CA GLY A 488 -10.14 28.45 7.69
C GLY A 488 -10.45 27.48 6.55
N ASN A 489 -9.88 27.68 5.37
CA ASN A 489 -10.12 26.90 4.14
C ASN A 489 -9.08 25.79 3.93
N VAL A 490 -8.45 25.31 5.00
CA VAL A 490 -7.41 24.27 4.90
C VAL A 490 -7.97 22.99 4.27
N ARG A 491 -7.19 22.36 3.38
CA ARG A 491 -7.52 21.06 2.77
C ARG A 491 -6.37 20.09 2.96
N VAL A 492 -6.66 18.93 3.56
CA VAL A 492 -5.72 17.81 3.69
C VAL A 492 -6.25 16.65 2.85
N GLU A 493 -5.55 16.28 1.80
CA GLU A 493 -6.07 15.45 0.71
C GLU A 493 -5.16 14.29 0.34
N GLY A 494 -5.71 13.27 -0.32
CA GLY A 494 -4.96 12.07 -0.67
C GLY A 494 -4.51 11.31 0.58
N THR A 495 -3.25 10.90 0.60
CA THR A 495 -2.60 10.22 1.73
C THR A 495 -1.77 11.20 2.58
N ALA A 496 -2.11 12.49 2.56
CA ALA A 496 -1.38 13.51 3.28
C ALA A 496 -1.42 13.31 4.80
N TRP A 497 -0.36 13.81 5.47
CA TRP A 497 -0.15 13.66 6.90
C TRP A 497 0.23 14.99 7.53
N VAL A 498 -0.49 15.38 8.59
CA VAL A 498 -0.23 16.61 9.33
C VAL A 498 -0.09 16.30 10.82
N GLU A 499 1.04 16.68 11.42
CA GLU A 499 1.37 16.37 12.81
C GLU A 499 1.97 17.57 13.54
N ASN A 500 1.43 17.92 14.72
CA ASN A 500 1.96 18.99 15.58
C ASN A 500 2.12 20.36 14.88
N ALA A 501 1.34 20.65 13.84
CA ALA A 501 1.45 21.85 13.01
C ALA A 501 0.22 22.75 13.11
N VAL A 502 0.40 24.06 12.91
CA VAL A 502 -0.70 25.05 12.83
C VAL A 502 -0.90 25.46 11.37
N LEU A 503 -2.08 25.20 10.81
CA LEU A 503 -2.42 25.52 9.42
C LEU A 503 -3.68 26.41 9.40
N SER A 504 -3.66 27.49 8.61
CA SER A 504 -4.81 28.40 8.48
C SER A 504 -4.93 29.00 7.07
N ASN A 505 -6.06 29.67 6.78
CA ASN A 505 -6.38 30.27 5.47
C ASN A 505 -6.48 29.21 4.35
N ASP A 506 -5.80 29.39 3.22
CA ASP A 506 -5.94 28.59 2.00
C ASP A 506 -4.79 27.57 1.82
N VAL A 507 -4.39 26.89 2.91
CA VAL A 507 -3.33 25.88 2.86
C VAL A 507 -3.88 24.54 2.35
N VAL A 508 -3.20 23.95 1.38
CA VAL A 508 -3.51 22.62 0.82
C VAL A 508 -2.31 21.69 1.04
N VAL A 509 -2.53 20.60 1.75
CA VAL A 509 -1.58 19.48 1.86
C VAL A 509 -2.17 18.30 1.10
N SER A 510 -1.55 17.86 0.00
CA SER A 510 -2.13 16.88 -0.92
C SER A 510 -1.15 15.79 -1.35
N GLY A 511 -1.65 14.76 -2.04
CA GLY A 511 -0.84 13.61 -2.43
C GLY A 511 -0.36 12.84 -1.20
N ASN A 512 0.94 12.61 -1.09
CA ASN A 512 1.56 12.11 0.14
C ASN A 512 2.31 13.23 0.90
N GLY A 513 1.94 14.49 0.69
CA GLY A 513 2.54 15.63 1.38
C GLY A 513 2.49 15.45 2.90
N HIS A 514 3.58 15.78 3.58
CA HIS A 514 3.70 15.57 5.00
C HIS A 514 4.22 16.83 5.69
N VAL A 515 3.55 17.24 6.76
CA VAL A 515 3.86 18.44 7.54
C VAL A 515 4.01 18.04 8.99
N PHE A 516 5.15 18.39 9.59
CA PHE A 516 5.47 18.12 10.98
C PHE A 516 6.01 19.37 11.65
N GLY A 517 5.37 19.83 12.71
CA GLY A 517 5.73 21.09 13.37
C GLY A 517 5.42 22.35 12.55
N GLY A 518 5.70 23.52 13.11
CA GLY A 518 5.65 24.82 12.40
C GLY A 518 4.26 25.44 12.20
N THR A 519 4.22 26.61 11.54
CA THR A 519 3.00 27.36 11.18
C THR A 519 2.93 27.64 9.69
N LEU A 520 1.83 27.26 9.03
CA LEU A 520 1.56 27.52 7.62
C LEU A 520 0.31 28.39 7.49
N SER A 521 0.37 29.49 6.74
CA SER A 521 -0.78 30.38 6.52
C SER A 521 -0.74 31.07 5.15
N GLY A 522 -1.85 31.67 4.72
CA GLY A 522 -1.98 32.24 3.37
C GLY A 522 -2.39 31.17 2.34
N SER A 523 -1.92 31.26 1.09
CA SER A 523 -2.17 30.28 0.01
C SER A 523 -0.95 29.38 -0.24
N VAL A 524 -0.80 28.32 0.56
CA VAL A 524 0.35 27.40 0.50
C VAL A 524 -0.09 26.05 -0.03
N GLN A 525 0.70 25.45 -0.92
CA GLN A 525 0.50 24.07 -1.38
C GLN A 525 1.70 23.22 -0.97
N VAL A 526 1.47 22.15 -0.22
CA VAL A 526 2.46 21.11 0.09
C VAL A 526 2.00 19.83 -0.59
N THR A 527 2.77 19.36 -1.57
CA THR A 527 2.46 18.15 -2.34
C THR A 527 3.66 17.20 -2.36
N ASP A 528 3.45 16.01 -2.92
CA ASP A 528 4.44 14.96 -3.13
C ASP A 528 4.96 14.38 -1.82
N ASN A 529 6.08 14.88 -1.29
CA ASN A 529 6.50 14.53 0.06
C ASN A 529 7.37 15.60 0.73
N ALA A 530 7.15 16.88 0.42
CA ALA A 530 7.99 17.97 0.93
C ALA A 530 7.70 18.31 2.41
N ILE A 531 8.72 18.23 3.30
CA ILE A 531 8.60 18.57 4.73
C ILE A 531 9.45 19.81 5.00
N LEU A 532 8.93 20.83 5.67
CA LEU A 532 9.71 22.01 6.03
C LEU A 532 9.49 22.31 7.54
N ASN A 533 10.54 22.40 8.36
CA ASN A 533 10.43 22.32 9.83
C ASN A 533 11.41 23.31 10.52
N TYR A 534 11.15 24.59 10.82
CA TYR A 534 10.14 25.15 11.70
C TYR A 534 9.54 26.40 11.03
N CYS A 535 8.64 26.19 10.08
CA CYS A 535 8.39 27.20 9.07
C CYS A 535 7.41 28.32 9.44
N THR A 536 7.47 29.45 8.71
CA THR A 536 6.33 30.37 8.52
C THR A 536 6.26 30.81 7.06
N LEU A 537 5.31 30.27 6.31
CA LEU A 537 5.12 30.54 4.88
C LEU A 537 3.89 31.44 4.68
N SER A 538 3.93 32.36 3.70
CA SER A 538 2.79 33.21 3.32
C SER A 538 2.59 33.15 1.80
N GLY A 539 1.60 32.39 1.37
CA GLY A 539 1.60 31.84 0.02
C GLY A 539 0.60 32.47 -0.93
N ASN A 540 0.79 32.56 -2.24
CA ASN A 540 1.11 31.52 -3.24
C ASN A 540 2.49 30.84 -3.14
N VAL A 541 2.72 29.97 -2.16
CA VAL A 541 3.92 29.13 -2.07
C VAL A 541 3.58 27.70 -2.50
N VAL A 542 4.47 27.04 -3.25
CA VAL A 542 4.34 25.63 -3.63
C VAL A 542 5.56 24.84 -3.18
N ALA A 543 5.42 24.01 -2.17
CA ALA A 543 6.40 23.01 -1.73
C ALA A 543 6.08 21.64 -2.34
N LYS A 544 7.02 21.03 -3.06
CA LYS A 544 6.79 19.80 -3.83
C LYS A 544 8.01 18.88 -3.92
N HIS A 545 7.87 17.75 -4.62
CA HIS A 545 8.92 16.74 -4.84
C HIS A 545 9.55 16.22 -3.51
N ASN A 546 10.89 16.12 -3.43
CA ASN A 546 11.62 15.58 -2.27
C ASN A 546 12.10 16.65 -1.25
N ALA A 547 11.77 17.93 -1.39
CA ALA A 547 12.38 18.98 -0.56
C ALA A 547 12.20 18.72 0.96
N LEU A 548 13.23 18.99 1.76
CA LEU A 548 13.25 18.68 3.20
C LEU A 548 14.07 19.73 3.98
N GLU A 549 13.51 20.87 4.32
CA GLU A 549 14.27 22.04 4.82
C GLU A 549 14.01 22.33 6.31
N TRP A 550 15.02 22.64 7.13
CA TRP A 550 14.85 22.90 8.58
C TRP A 550 15.16 24.37 8.96
N GLY A 551 14.14 25.11 9.44
CA GLY A 551 14.23 26.50 9.94
C GLY A 551 13.61 27.61 9.06
N VAL A 552 12.67 27.30 8.15
CA VAL A 552 12.42 28.17 6.97
C VAL A 552 11.24 29.17 7.06
N THR A 553 11.52 30.46 6.85
CA THR A 553 10.51 31.49 6.52
C THR A 553 10.55 31.78 5.02
N LEU A 554 9.42 31.68 4.31
CA LEU A 554 9.30 31.96 2.86
C LEU A 554 8.21 33.00 2.59
N GLY A 555 8.49 33.99 1.72
CA GLY A 555 7.53 34.99 1.27
C GLY A 555 6.69 34.55 0.04
N SER A 556 5.97 35.51 -0.55
CA SER A 556 4.99 35.24 -1.61
C SER A 556 5.61 34.82 -2.95
N GLY A 557 4.99 33.84 -3.63
CA GLY A 557 5.34 33.47 -5.01
C GLY A 557 6.52 32.52 -5.16
N VAL A 558 6.89 31.76 -4.11
CA VAL A 558 8.00 30.81 -4.15
C VAL A 558 7.54 29.40 -4.51
N VAL A 559 8.25 28.74 -5.41
CA VAL A 559 8.19 27.28 -5.57
C VAL A 559 9.43 26.69 -4.93
N VAL A 560 9.30 25.69 -4.06
CA VAL A 560 10.41 24.89 -3.50
C VAL A 560 10.20 23.42 -3.85
N GLY A 561 11.24 22.72 -4.29
CA GLY A 561 11.14 21.33 -4.66
C GLY A 561 12.47 20.70 -5.04
N GLY A 562 12.43 19.64 -5.86
CA GLY A 562 13.60 18.80 -6.11
C GLY A 562 14.15 18.25 -4.79
N ASP A 563 15.39 18.56 -4.46
CA ASP A 563 16.08 18.20 -3.20
C ASP A 563 16.53 19.44 -2.40
N ALA A 564 15.85 20.58 -2.56
CA ALA A 564 16.25 21.84 -1.93
C ALA A 564 16.33 21.77 -0.39
N GLU A 565 17.43 22.32 0.14
CA GLU A 565 17.73 22.53 1.56
C GLU A 565 18.37 23.92 1.77
N THR A 566 17.54 24.96 1.82
CA THR A 566 18.00 26.36 1.81
C THR A 566 18.19 27.01 3.19
N GLY A 567 17.72 26.37 4.27
CA GLY A 567 17.81 26.90 5.65
C GLY A 567 16.80 28.02 5.92
N SER A 568 17.16 29.28 5.71
CA SER A 568 16.28 30.45 5.87
C SER A 568 16.45 31.45 4.72
N CYS A 569 15.38 31.79 4.00
CA CYS A 569 15.45 32.58 2.76
C CYS A 569 14.33 33.62 2.65
N SER A 570 14.62 34.93 2.75
CA SER A 570 13.57 35.97 2.71
C SER A 570 13.14 36.43 1.31
N THR A 571 13.14 35.49 0.35
CA THR A 571 12.31 35.45 -0.89
C THR A 571 12.90 36.12 -2.16
N SER A 572 13.33 35.33 -3.15
CA SER A 572 13.08 35.60 -4.58
C SER A 572 13.11 34.28 -5.38
N GLY A 573 11.95 33.78 -5.80
CA GLY A 573 11.62 32.35 -5.85
C GLY A 573 11.95 31.48 -7.07
N VAL A 574 11.34 30.28 -7.00
CA VAL A 574 11.59 29.01 -7.69
C VAL A 574 12.96 28.37 -7.34
N TYR A 575 12.98 27.48 -6.36
CA TYR A 575 14.13 26.67 -5.95
C TYR A 575 13.81 25.19 -6.11
N LEU A 576 14.68 24.43 -6.77
CA LEU A 576 14.51 23.00 -6.99
C LEU A 576 15.79 22.21 -6.66
N GLN A 577 16.74 22.82 -5.94
CA GLN A 577 18.02 22.24 -5.55
C GLN A 577 18.68 23.09 -4.46
N THR A 578 19.61 22.51 -3.71
CA THR A 578 20.41 23.22 -2.70
C THR A 578 21.39 24.20 -3.36
N PRO A 579 21.53 25.44 -2.84
CA PRO A 579 22.41 26.43 -3.43
C PRO A 579 23.88 26.06 -3.25
N HIS A 580 24.64 26.03 -4.36
CA HIS A 580 26.07 25.76 -4.31
C HIS A 580 26.80 26.38 -5.52
N PHE A 581 28.07 26.74 -5.36
CA PHE A 581 28.82 27.34 -6.49
C PHE A 581 28.96 26.36 -7.68
N ASN A 582 29.09 25.05 -7.42
CA ASN A 582 29.17 24.03 -8.48
C ASN A 582 27.92 23.90 -9.36
N ASN A 583 26.75 24.23 -8.82
CA ASN A 583 25.50 24.24 -9.61
C ASN A 583 25.11 25.65 -10.07
N GLY A 584 25.97 26.64 -9.85
CA GLY A 584 25.77 28.02 -10.27
C GLY A 584 24.61 28.71 -9.55
N ARG A 585 24.26 28.26 -8.34
CA ARG A 585 23.17 28.81 -7.53
C ARG A 585 23.71 29.55 -6.31
N ALA A 586 23.05 30.66 -6.00
CA ALA A 586 23.19 31.35 -4.73
C ALA A 586 21.91 31.19 -3.90
N ALA A 587 22.01 31.39 -2.59
CA ALA A 587 20.82 31.42 -1.75
C ALA A 587 19.87 32.52 -2.27
N CYS A 588 18.61 32.13 -2.46
CA CYS A 588 17.54 33.03 -2.84
C CYS A 588 17.64 33.75 -4.20
N ASP A 589 18.31 33.16 -5.19
CA ASP A 589 18.78 33.86 -6.42
C ASP A 589 17.72 34.30 -7.45
N GLY A 590 16.43 34.05 -7.27
CA GLY A 590 15.38 34.49 -8.20
C GLY A 590 15.36 33.77 -9.56
N LYS A 591 16.15 32.71 -9.72
CA LYS A 591 16.24 31.98 -10.98
C LYS A 591 14.96 31.20 -11.24
N GLY A 592 14.20 31.66 -12.23
CA GLY A 592 12.95 31.03 -12.65
C GLY A 592 13.13 29.63 -13.25
N ALA A 593 12.00 28.96 -13.52
CA ALA A 593 11.97 27.59 -14.05
C ALA A 593 12.68 27.42 -15.40
N ALA A 594 12.80 28.49 -16.20
CA ALA A 594 13.48 28.47 -17.49
C ALA A 594 15.00 28.71 -17.41
N ASP A 595 15.54 29.05 -16.23
CA ASP A 595 16.99 29.19 -16.07
C ASP A 595 17.68 27.84 -16.31
N VAL A 596 18.85 27.87 -16.98
CA VAL A 596 19.60 26.66 -17.35
C VAL A 596 19.86 25.73 -16.17
N SER A 597 20.02 26.26 -14.96
CA SER A 597 20.23 25.48 -13.74
C SER A 597 18.98 24.70 -13.29
N ASN A 598 17.78 25.16 -13.65
CA ASN A 598 16.50 24.52 -13.35
C ASN A 598 15.96 23.65 -14.49
N ILE A 599 16.61 23.68 -15.67
CA ILE A 599 16.26 22.76 -16.76
C ILE A 599 16.64 21.34 -16.35
N ASP A 600 15.64 20.47 -16.33
CA ASP A 600 15.80 19.07 -15.99
C ASP A 600 16.64 18.33 -17.04
N VAL A 601 17.57 17.50 -16.60
CA VAL A 601 18.35 16.59 -17.45
C VAL A 601 17.49 15.44 -17.96
N ASN A 602 16.44 15.10 -17.21
CA ASN A 602 15.46 14.12 -17.63
C ASN A 602 14.49 14.75 -18.65
N PRO A 603 14.39 14.22 -19.87
CA PRO A 603 13.38 14.67 -20.81
C PRO A 603 11.98 14.29 -20.29
N ALA A 604 10.98 15.08 -20.67
CA ALA A 604 9.59 14.73 -20.43
C ALA A 604 9.24 13.42 -21.16
N TYR A 605 8.40 12.60 -20.54
CA TYR A 605 7.92 11.34 -21.09
C TYR A 605 6.39 11.27 -21.02
N ALA A 606 5.80 10.53 -21.96
CA ALA A 606 4.37 10.24 -21.95
C ALA A 606 4.12 8.90 -21.25
N LEU A 607 3.01 8.80 -20.52
CA LEU A 607 2.56 7.53 -19.97
C LEU A 607 2.25 6.55 -21.11
N PHE A 608 2.58 5.27 -20.95
CA PHE A 608 2.27 4.21 -21.91
C PHE A 608 0.75 4.06 -22.15
N SER A 609 0.32 3.35 -23.19
CA SER A 609 -1.11 3.04 -23.36
C SER A 609 -1.57 1.93 -22.40
N ASN A 610 -2.88 1.80 -22.20
CA ASN A 610 -3.44 0.70 -21.39
C ASN A 610 -3.11 -0.67 -22.00
N GLU A 611 -3.16 -0.78 -23.32
CA GLU A 611 -2.83 -2.00 -24.08
C GLU A 611 -1.36 -2.35 -23.87
N ALA A 612 -0.48 -1.36 -23.92
CA ALA A 612 0.95 -1.59 -23.77
C ALA A 612 1.34 -1.97 -22.33
N MET A 613 0.53 -1.60 -21.32
CA MET A 613 0.69 -1.99 -19.92
C MET A 613 -0.21 -3.15 -19.49
N ALA A 614 -0.97 -3.75 -20.40
CA ALA A 614 -1.79 -4.92 -20.10
C ALA A 614 -0.92 -6.13 -19.75
N ILE A 615 -1.33 -6.89 -18.72
CA ILE A 615 -0.69 -8.15 -18.30
C ILE A 615 -1.26 -9.30 -19.14
N SER A 616 -0.37 -10.11 -19.71
CA SER A 616 -0.71 -11.31 -20.46
C SER A 616 -1.04 -12.48 -19.53
N GLY A 617 -2.31 -12.80 -19.34
CA GLY A 617 -2.73 -13.88 -18.45
C GLY A 617 -2.51 -13.56 -16.97
N SER A 618 -3.58 -13.65 -16.19
CA SER A 618 -3.50 -13.43 -14.74
C SER A 618 -3.21 -14.75 -14.01
N PRO A 619 -2.26 -14.78 -13.05
CA PRO A 619 -2.14 -15.93 -12.17
C PRO A 619 -3.45 -16.13 -11.40
N GLU A 620 -3.74 -17.39 -11.06
CA GLU A 620 -4.92 -17.74 -10.29
C GLU A 620 -5.01 -16.93 -9.00
N CYS A 621 -6.19 -16.40 -8.70
CA CYS A 621 -6.47 -15.68 -7.47
C CYS A 621 -7.52 -16.46 -6.69
N VAL A 622 -7.16 -16.95 -5.52
CA VAL A 622 -8.11 -17.50 -4.56
C VAL A 622 -8.53 -16.36 -3.63
N PRO A 623 -9.78 -15.83 -3.67
CA PRO A 623 -10.12 -14.66 -2.87
C PRO A 623 -10.22 -15.02 -1.37
N ALA A 624 -9.70 -14.14 -0.50
CA ALA A 624 -9.60 -14.38 0.94
C ALA A 624 -10.96 -14.46 1.66
N GLU A 625 -11.99 -13.79 1.12
CA GLU A 625 -13.35 -13.73 1.66
C GLU A 625 -14.14 -15.04 1.56
N PHE A 626 -13.64 -16.03 0.81
CA PHE A 626 -14.29 -17.34 0.68
C PHE A 626 -13.82 -18.35 1.76
N LEU A 627 -12.89 -17.99 2.64
CA LEU A 627 -12.39 -18.89 3.69
C LEU A 627 -13.28 -18.83 4.93
N GLN A 628 -14.19 -19.79 5.06
CA GLN A 628 -14.96 -20.03 6.27
C GLN A 628 -14.24 -21.01 7.19
N ASN A 629 -14.43 -20.92 8.52
CA ASN A 629 -14.04 -21.99 9.43
C ASN A 629 -15.01 -23.17 9.27
N LEU A 630 -14.69 -24.06 8.32
CA LEU A 630 -15.42 -25.29 8.02
C LEU A 630 -15.52 -26.23 9.22
N ALA A 631 -14.62 -26.13 10.20
CA ALA A 631 -14.69 -26.97 11.40
C ALA A 631 -16.03 -26.80 12.12
N LEU A 632 -16.62 -25.60 12.13
CA LEU A 632 -17.89 -25.31 12.83
C LEU A 632 -19.07 -26.16 12.30
N THR A 633 -19.04 -26.53 11.01
CA THR A 633 -20.09 -27.33 10.35
C THR A 633 -19.74 -28.81 10.23
N ALA A 634 -18.53 -29.21 10.63
CA ALA A 634 -18.09 -30.59 10.58
C ALA A 634 -18.76 -31.47 11.64
N THR A 635 -18.85 -32.77 11.35
CA THR A 635 -19.11 -33.82 12.35
C THR A 635 -17.77 -34.30 12.91
N PRO A 636 -17.47 -34.10 14.20
CA PRO A 636 -16.23 -34.56 14.80
C PRO A 636 -16.30 -36.05 15.19
N ALA A 637 -15.18 -36.75 15.09
CA ALA A 637 -14.98 -38.09 15.65
C ALA A 637 -13.57 -38.19 16.26
N THR A 638 -13.37 -39.15 17.17
CA THR A 638 -12.08 -39.33 17.85
C THR A 638 -11.81 -40.80 18.19
N SER A 639 -10.54 -41.16 18.40
CA SER A 639 -10.15 -42.45 18.98
C SER A 639 -10.63 -42.59 20.43
N TYR A 640 -10.58 -41.51 21.21
CA TYR A 640 -10.95 -41.50 22.62
C TYR A 640 -11.12 -40.05 23.11
N VAL A 641 -12.10 -39.82 23.99
CA VAL A 641 -12.23 -38.59 24.77
C VAL A 641 -12.57 -38.97 26.21
N SER A 642 -11.96 -38.27 27.17
CA SER A 642 -12.17 -38.52 28.60
C SER A 642 -13.61 -38.22 29.00
N PRO A 643 -14.25 -38.95 29.93
CA PRO A 643 -15.66 -38.75 30.28
C PRO A 643 -16.02 -37.35 30.82
N TRP A 644 -15.03 -36.59 31.29
CA TRP A 644 -15.18 -35.23 31.81
C TRP A 644 -14.68 -34.14 30.84
N GLU A 645 -14.19 -34.52 29.66
CA GLU A 645 -13.80 -33.60 28.58
C GLU A 645 -14.80 -33.70 27.42
N SER A 646 -14.72 -32.78 26.45
CA SER A 646 -15.71 -32.68 25.37
C SER A 646 -15.07 -32.79 23.98
N LEU A 647 -15.57 -33.70 23.16
CA LEU A 647 -15.21 -33.74 21.74
C LEU A 647 -15.77 -32.54 20.97
N ALA A 648 -16.84 -31.91 21.44
CA ALA A 648 -17.39 -30.74 20.75
C ALA A 648 -16.51 -29.48 20.91
N ALA A 649 -15.66 -29.45 21.94
CA ALA A 649 -14.80 -28.31 22.26
C ALA A 649 -13.83 -27.96 21.12
N ILE A 650 -13.39 -28.94 20.35
CA ILE A 650 -12.42 -28.69 19.27
C ILE A 650 -12.98 -27.82 18.13
N LYS A 651 -14.31 -27.58 18.07
CA LYS A 651 -14.98 -26.96 16.92
C LYS A 651 -16.02 -25.90 17.28
N ASP A 652 -15.88 -25.27 18.43
CA ASP A 652 -16.87 -24.29 18.92
C ASP A 652 -16.54 -22.85 18.50
N GLY A 653 -15.40 -22.63 17.85
CA GLY A 653 -14.98 -21.32 17.35
C GLY A 653 -14.34 -20.44 18.43
N PHE A 654 -14.10 -20.98 19.62
CA PHE A 654 -13.47 -20.28 20.72
C PHE A 654 -12.03 -19.87 20.37
N THR A 655 -11.60 -18.72 20.88
CA THR A 655 -10.22 -18.23 20.73
C THR A 655 -9.56 -18.26 22.11
N PRO A 656 -8.63 -19.20 22.39
CA PRO A 656 -8.05 -19.38 23.72
C PRO A 656 -7.11 -18.24 24.12
N ALA A 657 -7.08 -17.90 25.41
CA ALA A 657 -6.11 -16.93 25.96
C ALA A 657 -4.71 -17.55 26.18
N GLY A 658 -4.62 -18.88 26.26
CA GLY A 658 -3.39 -19.64 26.48
C GLY A 658 -3.65 -21.16 26.50
N SER A 659 -2.61 -21.99 26.47
CA SER A 659 -2.74 -23.46 26.43
C SER A 659 -3.29 -24.07 27.72
N GLY A 660 -3.28 -23.34 28.83
CA GLY A 660 -3.91 -23.76 30.10
C GLY A 660 -5.34 -23.23 30.30
N ASP A 661 -5.93 -22.60 29.28
CA ASP A 661 -7.24 -21.95 29.39
C ASP A 661 -8.36 -23.00 29.57
N ARG A 662 -8.95 -23.02 30.77
CA ARG A 662 -10.14 -23.80 31.14
C ARG A 662 -11.41 -22.94 31.25
N GLY A 663 -11.38 -21.70 30.73
CA GLY A 663 -12.56 -20.84 30.63
C GLY A 663 -13.62 -21.39 29.66
N HIS A 664 -13.25 -22.37 28.84
CA HIS A 664 -14.14 -23.10 27.94
C HIS A 664 -13.94 -24.61 28.01
N GLY A 665 -14.79 -25.37 27.31
CA GLY A 665 -14.62 -26.81 27.18
C GLY A 665 -13.29 -27.13 26.49
N VAL A 666 -12.68 -28.26 26.84
CA VAL A 666 -11.47 -28.74 26.16
C VAL A 666 -11.66 -30.21 25.76
N TYR A 667 -10.88 -30.65 24.78
CA TYR A 667 -10.73 -32.06 24.45
C TYR A 667 -9.46 -32.59 25.13
N GLY A 668 -9.56 -33.77 25.74
CA GLY A 668 -8.42 -34.50 26.31
C GLY A 668 -8.64 -36.00 26.29
N ASN A 669 -7.56 -36.76 26.04
CA ASN A 669 -7.60 -38.22 25.89
C ASN A 669 -6.91 -38.96 27.06
N TRP A 670 -7.20 -38.56 28.30
CA TRP A 670 -6.58 -39.05 29.53
C TRP A 670 -6.37 -40.58 29.57
N ASN A 671 -5.23 -40.99 30.15
CA ASN A 671 -4.78 -42.38 30.32
C ASN A 671 -4.43 -43.13 29.01
N ASN A 672 -3.91 -42.41 28.01
CA ASN A 672 -3.41 -43.01 26.76
C ASN A 672 -1.97 -42.58 26.40
N PRO A 673 -1.00 -42.64 27.33
CA PRO A 673 0.37 -42.23 27.05
C PRO A 673 1.02 -43.13 25.99
N ASN A 674 2.02 -42.60 25.30
CA ASN A 674 2.87 -43.33 24.37
C ASN A 674 2.11 -44.02 23.22
N SER A 675 0.93 -43.51 22.86
CA SER A 675 0.09 -44.01 21.77
C SER A 675 -0.40 -42.86 20.89
N PHE A 676 -0.61 -43.11 19.59
CA PHE A 676 -1.25 -42.12 18.74
C PHE A 676 -2.75 -42.13 18.99
N GLN A 677 -3.24 -40.96 19.38
CA GLN A 677 -4.66 -40.65 19.46
C GLN A 677 -5.03 -39.76 18.29
N TRP A 678 -6.28 -39.79 17.86
CA TRP A 678 -6.74 -38.99 16.73
C TRP A 678 -8.07 -38.30 17.00
N VAL A 679 -8.21 -37.12 16.41
CA VAL A 679 -9.49 -36.45 16.18
C VAL A 679 -9.64 -36.23 14.67
N GLN A 680 -10.86 -36.22 14.16
CA GLN A 680 -11.12 -35.98 12.75
C GLN A 680 -12.41 -35.19 12.56
N TYR A 681 -12.49 -34.51 11.43
CA TYR A 681 -13.69 -33.88 10.91
C TYR A 681 -14.17 -34.59 9.67
N GLU A 682 -15.49 -34.73 9.56
CA GLU A 682 -16.19 -35.22 8.38
C GLU A 682 -17.31 -34.26 7.98
N TRP A 683 -17.44 -34.02 6.68
CA TRP A 683 -18.46 -33.18 6.09
C TRP A 683 -19.33 -33.99 5.12
N PRO A 684 -20.61 -33.59 4.90
CA PRO A 684 -21.50 -34.27 3.95
C PRO A 684 -21.07 -34.10 2.49
N GLN A 685 -20.18 -33.14 2.20
CA GLN A 685 -19.63 -32.85 0.88
C GLN A 685 -18.14 -32.51 0.96
N SER A 686 -17.44 -32.54 -0.17
CA SER A 686 -16.02 -32.19 -0.23
C SER A 686 -15.79 -30.68 -0.32
N TYR A 687 -15.04 -30.14 0.63
CA TYR A 687 -14.63 -28.75 0.67
C TYR A 687 -13.22 -28.56 0.13
N LEU A 688 -12.93 -27.37 -0.39
CA LEU A 688 -11.56 -26.94 -0.62
C LEU A 688 -10.98 -26.48 0.72
N ILE A 689 -10.00 -27.19 1.26
CA ILE A 689 -9.30 -26.83 2.49
C ILE A 689 -8.00 -26.10 2.14
N ASN A 690 -7.84 -24.90 2.68
CA ASN A 690 -6.69 -24.04 2.43
C ASN A 690 -5.74 -23.92 3.63
N LYS A 691 -6.27 -24.03 4.85
CA LYS A 691 -5.52 -23.90 6.09
C LYS A 691 -6.19 -24.73 7.18
N THR A 692 -5.44 -25.36 8.06
CA THR A 692 -5.94 -25.91 9.32
C THR A 692 -5.03 -25.47 10.46
N GLU A 693 -5.60 -25.19 11.63
CA GLU A 693 -4.82 -24.74 12.79
C GLU A 693 -5.36 -25.32 14.08
N VAL A 694 -4.49 -25.78 14.97
CA VAL A 694 -4.84 -26.40 16.25
C VAL A 694 -4.21 -25.64 17.41
N TYR A 695 -4.99 -25.40 18.46
CA TYR A 695 -4.53 -24.84 19.71
C TYR A 695 -4.46 -25.96 20.75
N TRP A 696 -3.25 -26.29 21.20
CA TRP A 696 -3.04 -27.41 22.12
C TRP A 696 -3.40 -27.03 23.56
N PHE A 697 -4.01 -27.99 24.26
CA PHE A 697 -4.32 -27.89 25.68
C PHE A 697 -3.21 -28.52 26.53
N ASP A 698 -2.83 -27.85 27.61
CA ASP A 698 -1.82 -28.28 28.58
C ASP A 698 -2.26 -27.88 30.00
N ASP A 699 -2.61 -28.87 30.82
CA ASP A 699 -2.99 -28.67 32.22
C ASP A 699 -1.79 -28.70 33.19
N ASN A 700 -0.57 -28.71 32.66
CA ASN A 700 0.70 -28.90 33.36
C ASN A 700 0.81 -30.21 34.15
N THR A 701 -0.15 -31.13 34.01
CA THR A 701 -0.20 -32.41 34.72
C THR A 701 -0.25 -33.57 33.73
N GLY A 702 -1.35 -34.32 33.62
CA GLY A 702 -1.42 -35.51 32.77
C GLY A 702 -2.14 -35.33 31.43
N VAL A 703 -2.56 -34.11 31.07
CA VAL A 703 -2.87 -33.73 29.68
C VAL A 703 -1.91 -32.63 29.23
N ARG A 704 -1.09 -32.93 28.23
CA ARG A 704 0.01 -32.07 27.77
C ARG A 704 -0.06 -31.82 26.27
N ILE A 705 0.70 -30.84 25.81
CA ILE A 705 0.96 -30.67 24.37
C ILE A 705 1.63 -31.96 23.84
N PRO A 706 1.24 -32.45 22.64
CA PRO A 706 1.88 -33.63 22.06
C PRO A 706 3.38 -33.42 21.81
N ASP A 707 4.16 -34.50 21.95
CA ASP A 707 5.56 -34.55 21.51
C ASP A 707 5.64 -34.62 19.97
N THR A 708 4.64 -35.24 19.34
CA THR A 708 4.52 -35.35 17.89
C THR A 708 3.06 -35.28 17.45
N ALA A 709 2.78 -34.54 16.38
CA ALA A 709 1.47 -34.47 15.75
C ALA A 709 1.57 -34.45 14.22
N TYR A 710 0.57 -34.99 13.53
CA TYR A 710 0.47 -35.05 12.06
C TYR A 710 -0.96 -34.76 11.62
N ALA A 711 -1.12 -34.13 10.46
CA ALA A 711 -2.41 -33.98 9.81
C ALA A 711 -2.49 -34.90 8.58
N GLU A 712 -3.68 -35.40 8.27
CA GLU A 712 -3.97 -36.24 7.12
C GLU A 712 -5.33 -35.88 6.53
N TYR A 713 -5.53 -36.15 5.25
CA TYR A 713 -6.80 -35.92 4.56
C TYR A 713 -7.27 -37.18 3.84
N TRP A 714 -8.57 -37.28 3.61
CA TRP A 714 -9.16 -38.43 2.94
C TRP A 714 -9.19 -38.23 1.42
N LYS A 715 -8.62 -39.17 0.68
CA LYS A 715 -8.59 -39.19 -0.79
C LYS A 715 -8.64 -40.64 -1.28
N ASP A 716 -9.47 -40.91 -2.29
CA ASP A 716 -9.55 -42.22 -2.97
C ASP A 716 -9.68 -43.41 -2.00
N ASN A 717 -10.53 -43.27 -0.98
CA ASN A 717 -10.75 -44.25 0.10
C ASN A 717 -9.52 -44.57 0.98
N ALA A 718 -8.55 -43.65 1.05
CA ALA A 718 -7.39 -43.75 1.92
C ALA A 718 -7.05 -42.43 2.61
N TRP A 719 -6.36 -42.50 3.76
CA TRP A 719 -5.76 -41.34 4.40
C TRP A 719 -4.42 -41.01 3.76
N VAL A 720 -4.22 -39.74 3.41
CA VAL A 720 -3.00 -39.21 2.82
C VAL A 720 -2.42 -38.16 3.75
N SER A 721 -1.12 -38.25 4.03
CA SER A 721 -0.42 -37.35 4.96
C SER A 721 -0.32 -35.92 4.41
N LEU A 722 -0.66 -34.93 5.25
CA LEU A 722 -0.35 -33.51 5.08
C LEU A 722 0.97 -33.11 5.74
N GLY A 723 1.56 -34.00 6.55
CA GLY A 723 2.82 -33.77 7.23
C GLY A 723 2.65 -33.42 8.72
N PRO A 724 3.78 -33.09 9.39
CA PRO A 724 3.78 -32.80 10.82
C PRO A 724 3.05 -31.49 11.14
N VAL A 725 2.35 -31.47 12.28
CA VAL A 725 1.69 -30.29 12.84
C VAL A 725 2.59 -29.72 13.95
N PRO A 726 2.87 -28.41 13.97
CA PRO A 726 3.66 -27.80 15.03
C PRO A 726 3.06 -28.01 16.43
N VAL A 727 3.91 -28.02 17.46
CA VAL A 727 3.54 -28.31 18.86
C VAL A 727 3.96 -27.18 19.81
N GLN A 728 3.83 -25.94 19.36
CA GLN A 728 4.14 -24.75 20.14
C GLN A 728 3.02 -24.42 21.14
N ARG A 729 3.44 -23.99 22.34
CA ARG A 729 2.56 -23.56 23.43
C ARG A 729 2.02 -22.14 23.16
N ASP A 730 0.80 -21.88 23.63
CA ASP A 730 0.15 -20.56 23.65
C ASP A 730 -0.06 -19.90 22.27
N VAL A 731 -0.14 -20.71 21.20
CA VAL A 731 -0.38 -20.26 19.82
C VAL A 731 -1.23 -21.26 19.02
N PHE A 732 -1.87 -20.78 17.96
CA PHE A 732 -2.44 -21.66 16.93
C PHE A 732 -1.33 -22.27 16.06
N ASN A 733 -1.24 -23.60 16.08
CA ASN A 733 -0.28 -24.38 15.30
C ASN A 733 -0.89 -24.69 13.94
N THR A 734 -0.34 -24.10 12.89
CA THR A 734 -0.98 -24.04 11.55
C THR A 734 -0.32 -24.99 10.55
N VAL A 735 -1.13 -25.59 9.68
CA VAL A 735 -0.73 -26.34 8.48
C VAL A 735 -1.49 -25.80 7.26
N PHE A 736 -0.78 -25.56 6.14
CA PHE A 736 -1.38 -25.13 4.87
C PHE A 736 -1.34 -26.27 3.85
N PRO A 737 -2.45 -26.99 3.62
CA PRO A 737 -2.46 -28.13 2.69
C PRO A 737 -2.35 -27.76 1.20
N GLY A 738 -2.25 -26.47 0.84
CA GLY A 738 -2.11 -26.05 -0.57
C GLY A 738 -3.37 -26.19 -1.43
N GLY A 739 -4.56 -26.23 -0.82
CA GLY A 739 -5.84 -26.30 -1.55
C GLY A 739 -6.27 -27.74 -1.88
N ILE A 740 -6.34 -28.60 -0.87
CA ILE A 740 -6.85 -29.98 -1.04
C ILE A 740 -8.37 -29.98 -1.07
N ARG A 741 -8.96 -30.83 -1.93
CA ARG A 741 -10.41 -31.09 -1.89
C ARG A 741 -10.67 -32.39 -1.16
N THR A 742 -11.37 -32.33 -0.03
CA THR A 742 -11.71 -33.52 0.76
C THR A 742 -12.99 -33.29 1.57
N ASN A 743 -13.65 -34.37 1.94
CA ASN A 743 -14.75 -34.36 2.90
C ASN A 743 -14.32 -34.89 4.28
N LYS A 744 -13.04 -35.26 4.48
CA LYS A 744 -12.51 -35.62 5.81
C LYS A 744 -11.07 -35.18 6.02
N ILE A 745 -10.77 -34.70 7.22
CA ILE A 745 -9.41 -34.39 7.68
C ILE A 745 -9.21 -34.98 9.09
N ARG A 746 -8.01 -35.48 9.38
CA ARG A 746 -7.66 -36.14 10.63
C ARG A 746 -6.38 -35.55 11.21
N LEU A 747 -6.37 -35.36 12.52
CA LEU A 747 -5.22 -34.95 13.31
C LEU A 747 -4.80 -36.13 14.19
N LEU A 748 -3.55 -36.57 14.06
CA LEU A 748 -2.93 -37.57 14.92
C LEU A 748 -1.99 -36.88 15.90
N MET A 749 -2.01 -37.30 17.15
CA MET A 749 -1.22 -36.70 18.21
C MET A 749 -0.76 -37.77 19.20
N ARG A 750 0.47 -37.64 19.68
CA ARG A 750 1.06 -38.53 20.68
C ARG A 750 1.93 -37.72 21.62
N SER A 751 1.81 -37.99 22.92
CA SER A 751 2.86 -37.72 23.89
C SER A 751 3.50 -39.03 24.36
N ASN A 752 4.80 -39.01 24.63
CA ASN A 752 5.58 -40.16 25.10
C ASN A 752 5.41 -40.43 26.59
N ILE A 753 4.95 -39.44 27.36
CA ILE A 753 4.96 -39.49 28.83
C ILE A 753 3.58 -39.30 29.46
N GLN A 754 2.66 -38.60 28.80
CA GLN A 754 1.33 -38.27 29.32
C GLN A 754 0.27 -38.33 28.19
N SER A 755 -0.94 -37.88 28.46
CA SER A 755 -2.03 -37.77 27.47
C SER A 755 -1.98 -36.43 26.74
N THR A 756 -2.74 -36.25 25.66
CA THR A 756 -2.76 -35.03 24.84
C THR A 756 -4.13 -34.34 24.84
N GLY A 757 -4.13 -33.02 24.61
CA GLY A 757 -5.36 -32.23 24.59
C GLY A 757 -5.37 -31.12 23.55
N ILE A 758 -6.58 -30.69 23.20
CA ILE A 758 -6.87 -29.64 22.22
C ILE A 758 -7.91 -28.71 22.83
N ILE A 759 -7.70 -27.40 22.71
CA ILE A 759 -8.75 -26.42 23.03
C ILE A 759 -9.60 -26.18 21.79
N GLU A 760 -8.99 -25.85 20.66
CA GLU A 760 -9.69 -25.52 19.41
C GLU A 760 -8.92 -26.07 18.20
N TRP A 761 -9.61 -26.60 17.20
CA TRP A 761 -9.06 -27.05 15.92
C TRP A 761 -9.89 -26.51 14.76
N ARG A 762 -9.34 -25.53 14.05
CA ARG A 762 -9.99 -24.83 12.94
C ARG A 762 -9.56 -25.38 11.59
N VAL A 763 -10.47 -25.33 10.64
CA VAL A 763 -10.23 -25.71 9.25
C VAL A 763 -10.82 -24.63 8.37
N TRP A 764 -9.98 -23.91 7.65
CA TRP A 764 -10.36 -22.80 6.79
C TRP A 764 -10.42 -23.25 5.34
N GLY A 765 -11.55 -22.95 4.69
CA GLY A 765 -11.81 -23.38 3.32
C GLY A 765 -13.15 -22.89 2.80
N SER A 766 -13.57 -23.38 1.65
CA SER A 766 -14.82 -22.96 1.01
C SER A 766 -15.58 -24.13 0.39
N ASP A 767 -16.91 -23.98 0.28
CA ASP A 767 -17.77 -24.87 -0.51
C ASP A 767 -17.54 -24.69 -2.02
N SER A 768 -16.86 -23.61 -2.39
CA SER A 768 -16.84 -23.08 -3.73
C SER A 768 -15.95 -23.96 -4.61
N ALA A 769 -16.55 -24.54 -5.63
CA ALA A 769 -15.79 -24.94 -6.81
C ALA A 769 -15.17 -23.66 -7.39
N LEU A 770 -13.84 -23.57 -7.46
CA LEU A 770 -13.09 -22.42 -7.95
C LEU A 770 -13.68 -21.93 -9.31
N PRO A 771 -13.86 -20.62 -9.54
CA PRO A 771 -13.79 -20.10 -10.90
C PRO A 771 -12.34 -20.25 -11.36
N ALA A 772 -12.13 -21.00 -12.45
CA ALA A 772 -10.81 -21.15 -13.06
C ALA A 772 -10.24 -19.79 -13.52
N PRO A 773 -8.92 -19.60 -13.48
CA PRO A 773 -8.27 -18.33 -13.80
C PRO A 773 -8.47 -17.96 -15.27
N GLY A 774 -9.26 -16.92 -15.51
CA GLY A 774 -9.49 -16.38 -16.86
C GLY A 774 -10.93 -16.00 -17.10
N TYR A 775 -11.88 -16.69 -16.46
CA TYR A 775 -13.30 -16.42 -16.62
C TYR A 775 -13.79 -15.34 -15.63
N LYS A 776 -14.39 -14.25 -16.14
CA LYS A 776 -15.08 -13.25 -15.31
C LYS A 776 -16.41 -12.85 -15.93
N LEU A 777 -17.52 -13.08 -15.24
CA LEU A 777 -18.80 -12.46 -15.58
C LEU A 777 -18.69 -10.95 -15.38
N LEU A 778 -18.74 -10.20 -16.48
CA LEU A 778 -18.63 -8.74 -16.50
C LEU A 778 -19.94 -8.07 -16.12
N SER A 779 -21.05 -8.65 -16.56
CA SER A 779 -22.39 -8.14 -16.28
C SER A 779 -23.41 -9.26 -16.33
N PHE A 780 -24.49 -9.16 -15.56
CA PHE A 780 -25.73 -9.91 -15.77
C PHE A 780 -26.88 -9.01 -15.38
N ALA A 781 -27.74 -8.72 -16.35
CA ALA A 781 -28.81 -7.75 -16.21
C ALA A 781 -30.08 -8.26 -16.90
N GLY A 782 -31.21 -7.71 -16.48
CA GLY A 782 -32.50 -8.08 -17.01
C GLY A 782 -33.41 -6.87 -17.16
N THR A 783 -34.13 -6.80 -18.27
CA THR A 783 -35.12 -5.77 -18.54
C THR A 783 -36.45 -6.41 -18.91
N ARG A 784 -37.55 -5.76 -18.52
CA ARG A 784 -38.89 -6.16 -18.94
C ARG A 784 -39.12 -5.68 -20.38
N THR A 785 -39.61 -6.55 -21.25
CA THR A 785 -40.00 -6.22 -22.63
C THR A 785 -41.32 -6.92 -22.91
N ASP A 786 -42.40 -6.17 -23.19
CA ASP A 786 -43.74 -6.62 -23.59
C ASP A 786 -44.07 -8.07 -23.24
N GLY A 787 -44.53 -8.34 -22.01
CA GLY A 787 -44.95 -9.67 -21.57
C GLY A 787 -43.85 -10.72 -21.31
N ALA A 788 -42.56 -10.35 -21.42
CA ALA A 788 -41.42 -11.20 -21.11
C ALA A 788 -40.27 -10.43 -20.40
N ASN A 789 -39.29 -11.17 -19.90
CA ASN A 789 -38.05 -10.61 -19.36
C ASN A 789 -36.89 -10.97 -20.28
N GLN A 790 -36.19 -9.97 -20.80
CA GLN A 790 -34.96 -10.15 -21.55
C GLN A 790 -33.77 -10.09 -20.59
N LEU A 791 -32.93 -11.11 -20.61
CA LEU A 791 -31.73 -11.25 -19.79
C LEU A 791 -30.51 -11.15 -20.70
N GLN A 792 -29.49 -10.43 -20.26
CA GLN A 792 -28.23 -10.30 -20.98
C GLN A 792 -27.03 -10.34 -20.04
N TRP A 793 -25.93 -10.92 -20.50
CA TRP A 793 -24.66 -10.93 -19.79
C TRP A 793 -23.47 -10.82 -20.73
N GLU A 794 -22.37 -10.34 -20.17
CA GLU A 794 -21.07 -10.34 -20.82
C GLU A 794 -20.06 -11.07 -19.92
N THR A 795 -19.10 -11.75 -20.53
CA THR A 795 -17.99 -12.39 -19.81
C THR A 795 -16.65 -11.97 -20.42
N MET A 796 -15.61 -12.00 -19.60
CA MET A 796 -14.21 -11.97 -20.03
C MET A 796 -13.74 -13.42 -20.14
N ALA A 797 -13.40 -13.85 -21.36
CA ALA A 797 -13.09 -15.25 -21.72
C ALA A 797 -14.26 -16.24 -21.49
N ASP A 798 -14.52 -17.12 -22.46
CA ASP A 798 -15.55 -18.17 -22.39
C ASP A 798 -15.04 -19.57 -22.78
N ASP A 799 -13.74 -19.69 -23.06
CA ASP A 799 -13.07 -20.92 -23.46
C ASP A 799 -13.23 -22.03 -22.42
N LEU A 800 -13.27 -21.67 -21.14
CA LEU A 800 -13.47 -22.58 -20.00
C LEU A 800 -14.93 -22.93 -19.71
N ILE A 801 -15.90 -22.22 -20.33
CA ILE A 801 -17.33 -22.48 -20.16
C ILE A 801 -17.75 -23.63 -21.08
N ALA A 802 -18.51 -24.57 -20.53
CA ALA A 802 -19.25 -25.56 -21.29
C ALA A 802 -20.57 -24.96 -21.80
N HIS A 803 -21.37 -24.42 -20.88
CA HIS A 803 -22.64 -23.75 -21.16
C HIS A 803 -23.08 -22.89 -19.96
N TYR A 804 -24.12 -22.09 -20.15
CA TYR A 804 -24.82 -21.38 -19.09
C TYR A 804 -26.19 -21.99 -18.86
N GLU A 805 -26.71 -21.88 -17.65
CA GLU A 805 -28.09 -22.23 -17.31
C GLU A 805 -28.76 -20.99 -16.71
N LEU A 806 -29.80 -20.48 -17.37
CA LEU A 806 -30.62 -19.41 -16.80
C LEU A 806 -31.60 -20.05 -15.83
N GLU A 807 -31.62 -19.56 -14.60
CA GLU A 807 -32.59 -19.97 -13.59
C GLU A 807 -33.51 -18.81 -13.20
N TYR A 808 -34.77 -19.14 -12.90
CA TYR A 808 -35.86 -18.22 -12.60
C TYR A 808 -36.56 -18.62 -11.30
N GLY A 809 -36.98 -17.62 -10.52
CA GLY A 809 -37.81 -17.76 -9.33
C GLY A 809 -38.87 -16.65 -9.23
N THR A 810 -39.96 -16.94 -8.53
CA THR A 810 -40.95 -15.93 -8.09
C THR A 810 -40.55 -15.26 -6.77
N ASP A 811 -39.53 -15.78 -6.10
CA ASP A 811 -38.85 -15.21 -4.94
C ASP A 811 -37.32 -15.29 -5.13
N SER A 812 -36.54 -14.77 -4.17
CA SER A 812 -35.08 -14.77 -4.23
C SER A 812 -34.42 -16.05 -3.70
N ILE A 813 -35.18 -17.11 -3.42
CA ILE A 813 -34.72 -18.31 -2.69
C ILE A 813 -34.88 -19.56 -3.57
N HIS A 814 -36.03 -19.72 -4.23
CA HIS A 814 -36.39 -20.89 -5.01
C HIS A 814 -36.23 -20.61 -6.50
N PHE A 815 -35.32 -21.35 -7.15
CA PHE A 815 -35.01 -21.20 -8.55
C PHE A 815 -35.21 -22.52 -9.32
N ILE A 816 -35.75 -22.41 -10.53
CA ILE A 816 -35.83 -23.50 -11.50
C ILE A 816 -35.06 -23.12 -12.76
N ARG A 817 -34.42 -24.09 -13.41
CA ARG A 817 -33.73 -23.86 -14.69
C ARG A 817 -34.75 -23.66 -15.80
N VAL A 818 -34.66 -22.53 -16.51
CA VAL A 818 -35.57 -22.14 -17.59
C VAL A 818 -34.90 -22.06 -18.97
N ALA A 819 -33.58 -21.99 -19.03
CA ALA A 819 -32.84 -22.12 -20.30
C ALA A 819 -31.44 -22.70 -20.09
N THR A 820 -30.89 -23.33 -21.14
CA THR A 820 -29.47 -23.67 -21.26
C THR A 820 -28.92 -22.97 -22.49
N VAL A 821 -27.83 -22.22 -22.35
CA VAL A 821 -27.29 -21.34 -23.38
C VAL A 821 -25.84 -21.74 -23.66
N ALA A 822 -25.53 -22.12 -24.90
CA ALA A 822 -24.17 -22.47 -25.30
C ALA A 822 -23.26 -21.25 -25.31
N LYS A 823 -21.95 -21.47 -25.17
CA LYS A 823 -20.93 -20.42 -25.25
C LYS A 823 -20.81 -19.83 -26.67
N ASN A 824 -20.27 -18.61 -26.81
CA ASN A 824 -20.08 -17.95 -28.10
C ASN A 824 -18.83 -17.04 -28.13
N LEU A 825 -18.21 -16.92 -29.31
CA LEU A 825 -16.97 -16.16 -29.52
C LEU A 825 -17.07 -14.67 -29.19
N ALA A 826 -18.27 -14.08 -29.24
CA ALA A 826 -18.48 -12.67 -28.93
C ALA A 826 -18.51 -12.39 -27.42
N GLN A 827 -18.60 -13.44 -26.59
CA GLN A 827 -18.64 -13.38 -25.12
C GLN A 827 -19.77 -12.50 -24.56
N ARG A 828 -20.79 -12.25 -25.39
CA ARG A 828 -22.00 -11.49 -25.08
C ARG A 828 -23.20 -12.36 -25.35
N TYR A 829 -24.15 -12.34 -24.44
CA TYR A 829 -25.25 -13.28 -24.42
C TYR A 829 -26.55 -12.56 -24.14
N ARG A 830 -27.62 -13.04 -24.76
CA ARG A 830 -28.98 -12.56 -24.56
C ARG A 830 -29.96 -13.71 -24.66
N THR A 831 -30.96 -13.72 -23.78
CA THR A 831 -32.06 -14.68 -23.79
C THR A 831 -33.34 -14.01 -23.27
N THR A 832 -34.50 -14.60 -23.54
CA THR A 832 -35.79 -14.06 -23.12
C THR A 832 -36.59 -15.15 -22.40
N HIS A 833 -37.12 -14.83 -21.22
CA HIS A 833 -37.99 -15.72 -20.45
C HIS A 833 -39.37 -15.08 -20.27
N ALA A 834 -40.41 -15.73 -20.79
CA ALA A 834 -41.79 -15.31 -20.58
C ALA A 834 -42.19 -15.53 -19.12
N SER A 835 -42.53 -14.47 -18.41
CA SER A 835 -42.99 -14.52 -17.03
C SER A 835 -44.13 -13.53 -16.84
N ASN A 836 -45.22 -13.96 -16.21
CA ASN A 836 -46.34 -13.08 -15.85
C ASN A 836 -46.28 -12.66 -14.38
N SER A 837 -45.16 -12.89 -13.68
CA SER A 837 -45.02 -12.53 -12.26
C SER A 837 -44.70 -11.05 -12.08
N GLY A 838 -45.38 -10.39 -11.13
CA GLY A 838 -45.11 -9.01 -10.74
C GLY A 838 -43.66 -8.77 -10.27
N ASN A 839 -43.03 -9.80 -9.69
CA ASN A 839 -41.59 -9.85 -9.45
C ASN A 839 -41.02 -11.12 -10.06
N SER A 840 -40.02 -10.97 -10.92
CA SER A 840 -39.27 -12.09 -11.50
C SER A 840 -37.83 -12.01 -11.04
N TYR A 841 -37.33 -13.08 -10.42
CA TYR A 841 -35.95 -13.18 -9.97
C TYR A 841 -35.19 -14.12 -10.90
N TYR A 842 -34.01 -13.70 -11.35
CA TYR A 842 -33.17 -14.49 -12.24
C TYR A 842 -31.76 -14.62 -11.68
N ARG A 843 -31.14 -15.77 -11.89
CA ARG A 843 -29.70 -15.95 -11.72
C ARG A 843 -29.15 -16.79 -12.87
N LEU A 844 -27.90 -16.56 -13.19
CA LEU A 844 -27.19 -17.30 -14.23
C LEU A 844 -26.28 -18.32 -13.56
N ARG A 845 -26.45 -19.59 -13.86
CA ARG A 845 -25.48 -20.64 -13.53
C ARG A 845 -24.49 -20.78 -14.68
N GLN A 846 -23.21 -20.68 -14.41
CA GLN A 846 -22.13 -20.79 -15.38
C GLN A 846 -21.50 -22.17 -15.20
N VAL A 847 -21.64 -23.06 -16.18
CA VAL A 847 -21.15 -24.45 -16.10
C VAL A 847 -19.85 -24.57 -16.88
N PHE A 848 -18.78 -25.01 -16.22
CA PHE A 848 -17.43 -25.10 -16.76
C PHE A 848 -17.15 -26.47 -17.38
N ILE A 849 -16.20 -26.53 -18.32
CA ILE A 849 -15.76 -27.80 -18.96
C ILE A 849 -15.19 -28.79 -17.94
N SER A 850 -14.65 -28.30 -16.82
CA SER A 850 -14.21 -29.10 -15.67
C SER A 850 -15.34 -29.81 -14.91
N GLY A 851 -16.61 -29.52 -15.24
CA GLY A 851 -17.79 -30.04 -14.54
C GLY A 851 -18.21 -29.24 -13.30
N SER A 852 -17.48 -28.18 -12.94
CA SER A 852 -17.88 -27.23 -11.89
C SER A 852 -18.91 -26.21 -12.38
N SER A 853 -19.55 -25.48 -11.46
CA SER A 853 -20.44 -24.37 -11.82
C SER A 853 -20.38 -23.20 -10.82
N ALA A 854 -20.59 -21.97 -11.29
CA ALA A 854 -20.75 -20.76 -10.47
C ALA A 854 -22.12 -20.11 -10.70
N TYR A 855 -22.60 -19.27 -9.77
CA TYR A 855 -23.84 -18.51 -9.93
C TYR A 855 -23.56 -17.01 -9.96
N SER A 856 -24.29 -16.27 -10.80
CA SER A 856 -24.34 -14.80 -10.74
C SER A 856 -25.08 -14.32 -9.49
N THR A 857 -24.99 -13.02 -9.21
CA THR A 857 -25.96 -12.34 -8.34
C THR A 857 -27.37 -12.49 -8.91
N VAL A 858 -28.37 -12.46 -8.03
CA VAL A 858 -29.78 -12.49 -8.42
C VAL A 858 -30.20 -11.13 -8.98
N VAL A 859 -30.76 -11.11 -10.18
CA VAL A 859 -31.41 -9.95 -10.79
C VAL A 859 -32.90 -10.01 -10.50
N LYS A 860 -33.43 -8.98 -9.83
CA LYS A 860 -34.87 -8.78 -9.67
C LYS A 860 -35.40 -7.86 -10.75
N ILE A 861 -36.45 -8.29 -11.45
CA ILE A 861 -37.22 -7.47 -12.39
C ILE A 861 -38.62 -7.31 -11.79
N SER A 862 -38.98 -6.07 -11.44
CA SER A 862 -40.29 -5.73 -10.88
C SER A 862 -41.18 -5.08 -11.96
N THR A 863 -42.49 -5.28 -11.91
CA THR A 863 -43.43 -4.61 -12.82
C THR A 863 -43.48 -3.10 -12.59
N VAL A 864 -43.55 -2.33 -13.68
CA VAL A 864 -44.12 -0.98 -13.69
C VAL A 864 -45.54 -1.14 -14.22
N THR A 865 -46.55 -0.71 -13.46
CA THR A 865 -47.95 -0.67 -13.93
C THR A 865 -48.18 0.59 -14.74
N GLU A 866 -48.67 0.46 -15.98
CA GLU A 866 -49.01 1.60 -16.84
C GLU A 866 -50.53 1.76 -16.96
N ASN A 867 -51.01 2.96 -17.31
CA ASN A 867 -52.44 3.20 -17.57
C ASN A 867 -52.82 2.70 -18.97
N LEU A 868 -53.27 1.46 -19.06
CA LEU A 868 -53.70 0.78 -20.29
C LEU A 868 -54.96 1.40 -20.93
N ALA A 869 -55.74 2.22 -20.21
CA ALA A 869 -56.96 2.83 -20.75
C ALA A 869 -56.69 3.68 -22.00
N MET A 870 -55.54 4.36 -22.04
CA MET A 870 -55.11 5.20 -23.17
C MET A 870 -54.83 4.40 -24.45
N LEU A 871 -54.65 3.08 -24.33
CA LEU A 871 -54.41 2.17 -25.45
C LEU A 871 -55.66 1.37 -25.85
N ALA A 872 -56.75 1.50 -25.09
CA ALA A 872 -58.00 0.79 -25.34
C ALA A 872 -58.87 1.49 -26.38
N THR A 873 -59.61 0.70 -27.14
CA THR A 873 -60.77 1.22 -27.88
C THR A 873 -61.95 1.31 -26.90
N ALA A 874 -62.45 2.52 -26.66
CA ALA A 874 -63.62 2.76 -25.82
C ALA A 874 -64.92 2.52 -26.61
N SER A 875 -65.91 1.91 -25.98
CA SER A 875 -67.28 1.77 -26.46
C SER A 875 -68.28 1.99 -25.32
N THR A 876 -69.53 2.29 -25.63
CA THR A 876 -70.55 2.59 -24.61
C THR A 876 -71.94 2.14 -25.04
N SER A 877 -72.85 1.97 -24.08
CA SER A 877 -74.29 1.81 -24.35
C SER A 877 -74.93 3.06 -24.97
N TYR A 878 -74.48 4.25 -24.55
CA TYR A 878 -75.01 5.53 -24.99
C TYR A 878 -74.07 6.67 -24.58
N VAL A 879 -73.94 7.71 -25.40
CA VAL A 879 -73.31 8.99 -25.02
C VAL A 879 -74.15 10.13 -25.61
N SER A 880 -74.36 11.19 -24.84
CA SER A 880 -75.16 12.33 -25.29
C SER A 880 -74.46 13.12 -26.41
N PRO A 881 -75.19 13.74 -27.36
CA PRO A 881 -74.58 14.41 -28.52
C PRO A 881 -73.62 15.57 -28.21
N TRP A 882 -73.69 16.13 -27.00
CA TRP A 882 -72.82 17.22 -26.51
C TRP A 882 -71.76 16.75 -25.49
N GLU A 883 -71.64 15.43 -25.30
CA GLU A 883 -70.63 14.78 -24.47
C GLU A 883 -69.73 13.90 -25.34
N THR A 884 -68.61 13.43 -24.80
CA THR A 884 -67.62 12.69 -25.58
C THR A 884 -67.21 11.41 -24.87
N LEU A 885 -67.21 10.30 -25.62
CA LEU A 885 -66.69 9.02 -25.13
C LEU A 885 -65.18 9.07 -24.90
N GLY A 886 -64.45 9.90 -25.65
CA GLY A 886 -62.99 10.01 -25.53
C GLY A 886 -62.51 10.58 -24.19
N ALA A 887 -63.38 11.26 -23.44
CA ALA A 887 -63.03 11.79 -22.12
C ALA A 887 -62.79 10.69 -21.08
N VAL A 888 -63.23 9.45 -21.31
CA VAL A 888 -63.00 8.40 -20.31
C VAL A 888 -61.56 7.89 -20.29
N ASN A 889 -60.78 8.09 -21.35
CA ASN A 889 -59.43 7.52 -21.49
C ASN A 889 -58.39 8.47 -22.09
N ASP A 890 -58.54 9.76 -21.87
CA ASP A 890 -57.60 10.77 -22.37
C ASP A 890 -56.40 11.00 -21.43
N GLY A 891 -56.41 10.39 -20.24
CA GLY A 891 -55.35 10.51 -19.23
C GLY A 891 -55.49 11.75 -18.34
N PHE A 892 -56.60 12.49 -18.46
CA PHE A 892 -56.86 13.69 -17.68
C PHE A 892 -57.05 13.37 -16.19
N THR A 893 -56.66 14.31 -15.32
CA THR A 893 -56.82 14.20 -13.86
C THR A 893 -57.81 15.29 -13.41
N PRO A 894 -59.10 14.96 -13.22
CA PRO A 894 -60.10 15.95 -12.82
C PRO A 894 -59.84 16.53 -11.43
N LEU A 895 -60.15 17.82 -11.23
CA LEU A 895 -60.04 18.48 -9.92
C LEU A 895 -61.26 18.27 -9.03
N HIS A 896 -62.44 18.11 -9.61
CA HIS A 896 -63.72 17.88 -8.92
C HIS A 896 -64.74 17.25 -9.89
N SER A 897 -65.82 16.64 -9.39
CA SER A 897 -66.79 15.87 -10.19
C SER A 897 -67.61 16.71 -11.19
N ASN A 898 -67.52 18.05 -11.17
CA ASN A 898 -68.09 18.92 -12.21
C ASN A 898 -67.00 19.55 -13.12
N ASP A 899 -65.79 19.00 -13.13
CA ASP A 899 -64.68 19.52 -13.93
C ASP A 899 -64.81 19.06 -15.38
N LYS A 900 -65.42 19.92 -16.21
CA LYS A 900 -65.63 19.64 -17.64
C LYS A 900 -64.53 20.24 -18.53
N SER A 901 -63.39 20.65 -17.96
CA SER A 901 -62.33 21.37 -18.68
C SER A 901 -61.65 20.53 -19.78
N ASN A 902 -61.72 19.20 -19.69
CA ASN A 902 -61.28 18.25 -20.72
C ASN A 902 -62.43 17.44 -21.36
N GLY A 903 -63.66 17.91 -21.22
CA GLY A 903 -64.86 17.16 -21.60
C GLY A 903 -65.33 16.20 -20.51
N ALA A 904 -66.42 15.49 -20.78
CA ALA A 904 -66.95 14.44 -19.92
C ALA A 904 -67.72 13.42 -20.76
N TYR A 905 -67.75 12.18 -20.29
CA TYR A 905 -68.74 11.22 -20.73
C TYR A 905 -69.99 11.34 -19.85
N GLY A 906 -71.16 11.34 -20.48
CA GLY A 906 -72.42 11.18 -19.80
C GLY A 906 -73.48 10.63 -20.74
N ASN A 907 -74.57 10.15 -20.14
CA ASN A 907 -75.64 9.45 -20.84
C ASN A 907 -77.02 10.08 -20.61
N TRP A 908 -77.08 11.41 -20.64
CA TRP A 908 -78.29 12.22 -20.45
C TRP A 908 -79.53 11.62 -21.13
N TYR A 909 -80.66 11.68 -20.44
CA TYR A 909 -81.98 11.14 -20.83
C TYR A 909 -82.12 9.61 -20.73
N ASN A 910 -81.29 8.96 -19.90
CA ASN A 910 -81.40 7.53 -19.58
C ASN A 910 -81.50 7.24 -18.07
N PRO A 911 -82.37 7.92 -17.31
CA PRO A 911 -82.52 7.68 -15.87
C PRO A 911 -83.04 6.26 -15.59
N ASP A 912 -82.75 5.77 -14.39
CA ASP A 912 -83.19 4.46 -13.87
C ASP A 912 -82.83 3.24 -14.77
N SER A 913 -81.85 3.40 -15.67
CA SER A 913 -81.38 2.36 -16.58
C SER A 913 -79.91 2.01 -16.35
N LEU A 914 -79.53 0.75 -16.62
CA LEU A 914 -78.12 0.34 -16.59
C LEU A 914 -77.42 0.78 -17.87
N GLN A 915 -76.35 1.53 -17.69
CA GLN A 915 -75.52 2.07 -18.75
C GLN A 915 -74.09 1.58 -18.55
N TRP A 916 -73.29 1.52 -19.61
CA TRP A 916 -71.94 0.99 -19.52
C TRP A 916 -70.94 1.71 -20.42
N VAL A 917 -69.69 1.74 -19.98
CA VAL A 917 -68.52 2.12 -20.79
C VAL A 917 -67.54 0.95 -20.73
N ALA A 918 -67.11 0.49 -21.89
CA ALA A 918 -66.25 -0.68 -22.05
C ALA A 918 -64.96 -0.33 -22.79
N TYR A 919 -63.87 -0.93 -22.32
CA TYR A 919 -62.59 -0.97 -23.01
C TYR A 919 -62.38 -2.32 -23.67
N GLU A 920 -61.84 -2.26 -24.88
CA GLU A 920 -61.32 -3.41 -25.61
C GLU A 920 -59.86 -3.15 -26.00
N TRP A 921 -58.98 -4.09 -25.65
CA TRP A 921 -57.57 -4.11 -26.03
C TRP A 921 -57.32 -5.11 -27.16
N PRO A 922 -56.30 -4.88 -28.02
CA PRO A 922 -55.96 -5.81 -29.11
C PRO A 922 -55.52 -7.21 -28.64
N ALA A 923 -55.08 -7.33 -27.39
CA ALA A 923 -54.66 -8.57 -26.76
C ALA A 923 -55.13 -8.61 -25.29
N ASN A 924 -55.13 -9.80 -24.69
CA ASN A 924 -55.39 -9.94 -23.26
C ASN A 924 -54.33 -9.17 -22.45
N SER A 925 -54.77 -8.45 -21.41
CA SER A 925 -53.91 -7.71 -20.49
C SER A 925 -54.15 -8.18 -19.06
N VAL A 926 -53.09 -8.19 -18.25
CA VAL A 926 -53.17 -8.43 -16.80
C VAL A 926 -53.43 -7.08 -16.12
N ILE A 927 -54.57 -6.96 -15.45
CA ILE A 927 -55.05 -5.72 -14.84
C ILE A 927 -54.95 -5.82 -13.31
N ASP A 928 -54.21 -4.90 -12.72
CA ASP A 928 -53.98 -4.85 -11.27
C ASP A 928 -55.05 -4.03 -10.56
N LYS A 929 -55.45 -2.89 -11.12
CA LYS A 929 -56.50 -2.03 -10.56
C LYS A 929 -57.16 -1.13 -11.59
N VAL A 930 -58.32 -0.59 -11.22
CA VAL A 930 -59.06 0.44 -11.94
C VAL A 930 -59.21 1.67 -11.05
N ASP A 931 -59.12 2.87 -11.64
CA ASP A 931 -59.49 4.12 -10.97
C ASP A 931 -60.58 4.84 -11.80
N ILE A 932 -61.75 5.14 -11.22
CA ILE A 932 -62.85 5.83 -11.91
C ILE A 932 -63.20 7.15 -11.22
N TYR A 933 -63.30 8.23 -11.99
CA TYR A 933 -63.74 9.54 -11.53
C TYR A 933 -65.14 9.83 -12.07
N TRP A 934 -66.13 10.03 -11.20
CA TRP A 934 -67.52 10.25 -11.60
C TRP A 934 -67.78 11.71 -12.00
N PHE A 935 -68.56 11.90 -13.07
CA PHE A 935 -69.10 13.20 -13.49
C PHE A 935 -70.46 13.44 -12.82
N ASP A 936 -70.63 14.63 -12.24
CA ASP A 936 -71.84 15.10 -11.58
C ASP A 936 -72.00 16.60 -11.80
N ASP A 937 -72.98 16.99 -12.62
CA ASP A 937 -73.16 18.38 -13.07
C ASP A 937 -74.06 19.21 -12.15
N GLY A 938 -74.50 18.66 -11.02
CA GLY A 938 -75.49 19.35 -10.19
C GLY A 938 -76.92 19.31 -10.75
N GLY A 939 -77.15 18.67 -11.89
CA GLY A 939 -78.39 18.63 -12.66
C GLY A 939 -78.74 17.20 -13.11
N GLY A 940 -78.90 16.98 -14.42
CA GLY A 940 -79.41 15.72 -14.97
C GLY A 940 -78.35 14.66 -15.30
N VAL A 941 -77.06 14.92 -15.03
CA VAL A 941 -76.03 13.87 -14.91
C VAL A 941 -75.48 13.85 -13.49
N ARG A 942 -75.64 12.72 -12.81
CA ARG A 942 -75.27 12.53 -11.42
C ARG A 942 -74.34 11.34 -11.22
N THR A 943 -73.64 11.37 -10.10
CA THR A 943 -72.90 10.20 -9.60
C THR A 943 -73.83 8.98 -9.57
N PRO A 944 -73.41 7.78 -10.03
CA PRO A 944 -74.27 6.61 -9.99
C PRO A 944 -74.76 6.28 -8.58
N THR A 945 -75.97 5.71 -8.47
CA THR A 945 -76.45 5.06 -7.24
C THR A 945 -76.02 3.60 -7.17
N THR A 946 -75.54 3.04 -8.28
CA THR A 946 -74.96 1.70 -8.37
C THR A 946 -73.91 1.69 -9.47
N ALA A 947 -72.71 1.18 -9.19
CA ALA A 947 -71.69 0.92 -10.20
C ALA A 947 -70.86 -0.32 -9.86
N TYR A 948 -70.49 -1.08 -10.89
CA TYR A 948 -69.66 -2.29 -10.75
C TYR A 948 -68.88 -2.56 -12.04
N LEU A 949 -67.75 -3.25 -11.91
CA LEU A 949 -66.92 -3.69 -13.02
C LEU A 949 -67.33 -5.09 -13.47
N GLU A 950 -67.30 -5.30 -14.78
CA GLU A 950 -67.40 -6.62 -15.39
C GLU A 950 -66.25 -6.82 -16.38
N TYR A 951 -65.74 -8.04 -16.47
CA TYR A 951 -64.82 -8.43 -17.52
C TYR A 951 -65.48 -9.44 -18.45
N ARG A 952 -65.00 -9.55 -19.69
CA ARG A 952 -65.50 -10.57 -20.61
C ARG A 952 -64.64 -11.82 -20.55
N ASN A 953 -65.28 -12.95 -20.29
CA ASN A 953 -64.70 -14.29 -20.46
C ASN A 953 -65.31 -14.96 -21.71
N ASP A 954 -64.96 -16.22 -21.95
CA ASP A 954 -65.43 -16.99 -23.12
C ASP A 954 -66.96 -17.16 -23.18
N SER A 955 -67.65 -17.06 -22.05
CA SER A 955 -69.10 -17.26 -21.91
C SER A 955 -69.93 -15.97 -21.87
N GLY A 956 -69.30 -14.81 -21.66
CA GLY A 956 -70.00 -13.52 -21.55
C GLY A 956 -69.35 -12.55 -20.56
N TRP A 957 -70.12 -11.54 -20.14
CA TRP A 957 -69.70 -10.57 -19.14
C TRP A 957 -69.89 -11.14 -17.72
N VAL A 958 -68.88 -10.97 -16.87
CA VAL A 958 -68.86 -11.47 -15.49
C VAL A 958 -68.51 -10.31 -14.55
N ARG A 959 -69.37 -10.06 -13.56
CA ARG A 959 -69.13 -9.07 -12.50
C ARG A 959 -67.94 -9.45 -11.64
N VAL A 960 -67.06 -8.48 -11.44
CA VAL A 960 -65.77 -8.69 -10.75
C VAL A 960 -65.69 -7.93 -9.43
N ALA A 961 -66.21 -6.69 -9.36
CA ALA A 961 -66.14 -5.87 -8.16
C ALA A 961 -67.10 -4.68 -8.24
N ASP A 962 -67.52 -4.19 -7.08
CA ASP A 962 -68.30 -2.95 -6.97
C ASP A 962 -67.36 -1.74 -7.04
N VAL A 963 -67.81 -0.66 -7.69
CA VAL A 963 -67.04 0.58 -7.79
C VAL A 963 -67.54 1.54 -6.71
N PRO A 964 -66.65 2.12 -5.88
CA PRO A 964 -67.04 3.18 -4.96
C PRO A 964 -67.66 4.38 -5.70
N LEU A 965 -68.55 5.11 -5.01
CA LEU A 965 -69.38 6.18 -5.59
C LEU A 965 -69.05 7.55 -4.99
N VAL A 966 -67.78 7.76 -4.63
CA VAL A 966 -67.30 8.97 -3.97
C VAL A 966 -67.12 10.08 -4.99
N LYS A 967 -67.70 11.25 -4.72
CA LYS A 967 -67.48 12.47 -5.51
C LYS A 967 -66.11 13.07 -5.21
N ASP A 968 -65.60 13.84 -6.18
CA ASP A 968 -64.36 14.61 -6.03
C ASP A 968 -63.13 13.76 -5.71
N ALA A 969 -63.11 12.49 -6.16
CA ALA A 969 -61.99 11.58 -6.00
C ALA A 969 -62.00 10.46 -7.06
N PHE A 970 -60.83 9.87 -7.29
CA PHE A 970 -60.72 8.60 -7.99
C PHE A 970 -61.20 7.44 -7.10
N ASN A 971 -62.16 6.68 -7.61
CA ASN A 971 -62.71 5.50 -6.97
C ASN A 971 -61.90 4.29 -7.43
N GLN A 972 -61.04 3.79 -6.54
CA GLN A 972 -60.09 2.72 -6.85
C GLN A 972 -60.72 1.34 -6.60
N VAL A 973 -60.46 0.40 -7.51
CA VAL A 973 -60.91 -0.99 -7.40
C VAL A 973 -59.74 -1.93 -7.73
N PRO A 974 -59.23 -2.70 -6.76
CA PRO A 974 -58.19 -3.70 -7.02
C PRO A 974 -58.77 -4.89 -7.78
N LEU A 975 -58.11 -5.31 -8.85
CA LEU A 975 -58.49 -6.45 -9.69
C LEU A 975 -57.52 -7.64 -9.58
N ASN A 976 -56.43 -7.48 -8.83
CA ASN A 976 -55.51 -8.56 -8.42
C ASN A 976 -54.97 -9.41 -9.59
N GLY A 977 -54.59 -8.76 -10.69
CA GLY A 977 -54.00 -9.43 -11.85
C GLY A 977 -55.04 -10.09 -12.77
N LEU A 978 -56.22 -9.49 -12.92
CA LEU A 978 -57.28 -9.95 -13.79
C LEU A 978 -56.81 -9.97 -15.24
N ASN A 979 -56.74 -11.15 -15.87
CA ASN A 979 -56.32 -11.29 -17.26
C ASN A 979 -57.52 -11.24 -18.22
N THR A 980 -57.67 -10.16 -18.99
CA THR A 980 -58.75 -9.99 -19.96
C THR A 980 -58.38 -9.00 -21.06
N SER A 981 -58.97 -9.14 -22.25
CA SER A 981 -58.91 -8.14 -23.33
C SER A 981 -60.10 -7.19 -23.31
N ARG A 982 -61.08 -7.39 -22.41
CA ARG A 982 -62.28 -6.55 -22.34
C ARG A 982 -62.77 -6.36 -20.91
N LEU A 983 -62.88 -5.09 -20.51
CA LEU A 983 -63.36 -4.67 -19.20
C LEU A 983 -64.40 -3.57 -19.38
N ARG A 984 -65.47 -3.58 -18.59
CA ARG A 984 -66.46 -2.50 -18.60
C ARG A 984 -66.85 -2.09 -17.19
N VAL A 985 -67.18 -0.82 -17.04
CA VAL A 985 -67.95 -0.32 -15.90
C VAL A 985 -69.42 -0.29 -16.28
N VAL A 986 -70.27 -0.84 -15.42
CA VAL A 986 -71.73 -0.77 -15.52
C VAL A 986 -72.21 0.12 -14.39
N MET A 987 -73.06 1.09 -14.70
CA MET A 987 -73.51 2.12 -13.79
C MET A 987 -74.98 2.49 -14.02
N LYS A 988 -75.64 2.89 -12.94
CA LYS A 988 -77.04 3.33 -12.91
C LYS A 988 -77.21 4.42 -11.87
N ASN A 989 -78.03 5.42 -12.17
CA ASN A 989 -78.61 6.32 -11.18
C ASN A 989 -80.15 6.15 -11.23
N ASN A 990 -80.78 5.98 -10.07
CA ASN A 990 -82.22 5.68 -9.97
C ASN A 990 -83.13 6.88 -10.29
N VAL A 991 -82.58 8.10 -10.40
CA VAL A 991 -83.36 9.34 -10.56
C VAL A 991 -82.92 10.11 -11.80
N GLU A 992 -81.60 10.25 -12.01
CA GLU A 992 -81.00 11.03 -13.09
C GLU A 992 -80.11 10.14 -13.98
N SER A 993 -79.41 10.73 -14.96
CA SER A 993 -78.43 10.03 -15.80
C SER A 993 -77.06 9.93 -15.08
N THR A 994 -76.09 9.19 -15.61
CA THR A 994 -74.74 8.99 -15.04
C THR A 994 -73.62 9.47 -15.95
N GLY A 995 -72.46 9.84 -15.38
CA GLY A 995 -71.30 10.23 -16.17
C GLY A 995 -69.96 9.88 -15.54
N ILE A 996 -68.91 9.94 -16.36
CA ILE A 996 -67.52 9.62 -16.02
C ILE A 996 -66.63 10.74 -16.57
N LEU A 997 -65.71 11.22 -15.73
CA LEU A 997 -64.67 12.17 -16.13
C LEU A 997 -63.37 11.48 -16.53
N GLU A 998 -63.05 10.32 -15.94
CA GLU A 998 -61.85 9.53 -16.28
C GLU A 998 -62.03 8.09 -15.77
N PHE A 999 -61.62 7.09 -16.57
CA PHE A 999 -61.62 5.67 -16.23
C PHE A 999 -60.27 5.04 -16.57
N ARG A 1000 -59.39 4.95 -15.56
CA ARG A 1000 -58.03 4.41 -15.70
C ARG A 1000 -57.99 2.92 -15.42
N VAL A 1001 -57.14 2.23 -16.16
CA VAL A 1001 -56.91 0.80 -16.01
C VAL A 1001 -55.41 0.57 -15.89
N TRP A 1002 -54.95 0.08 -14.75
CA TRP A 1002 -53.53 -0.11 -14.48
C TRP A 1002 -53.15 -1.58 -14.65
N GLY A 1003 -52.15 -1.87 -15.48
CA GLY A 1003 -51.75 -3.24 -15.81
C GLY A 1003 -50.64 -3.35 -16.86
N TYR A 1004 -50.53 -4.51 -17.51
CA TYR A 1004 -49.60 -4.79 -18.63
C TYR A 1004 -50.17 -5.83 -19.63
N TYR A 1005 -49.69 -5.83 -20.88
CA TYR A 1005 -50.10 -6.80 -21.91
C TYR A 1005 -49.61 -8.24 -21.64
N SER A 1006 -50.43 -9.23 -22.00
CA SER A 1006 -50.05 -10.65 -22.02
C SER A 1006 -49.72 -11.10 -23.46
N LEU A 1007 -48.57 -11.78 -23.66
CA LEU A 1007 -48.20 -12.34 -24.97
C LEU A 1007 -48.92 -13.68 -25.26
N PRO A 1008 -49.32 -13.96 -26.52
CA PRO A 1008 -49.85 -15.27 -26.92
C PRO A 1008 -48.82 -16.40 -26.77
N ALA A 1009 -49.29 -17.60 -26.46
CA ALA A 1009 -48.45 -18.78 -26.25
C ALA A 1009 -47.56 -19.18 -27.45
N ALA A 1010 -47.88 -18.70 -28.66
CA ALA A 1010 -47.17 -19.02 -29.91
C ALA A 1010 -45.84 -18.25 -30.11
N GLU A 1011 -45.55 -17.22 -29.30
CA GLU A 1011 -44.25 -16.51 -29.32
C GLU A 1011 -43.30 -16.97 -28.18
N ARG A 1012 -43.59 -18.13 -27.57
CA ARG A 1012 -42.70 -18.73 -26.56
C ARG A 1012 -41.53 -19.42 -27.27
N LEU A 1013 -40.35 -18.80 -27.15
CA LEU A 1013 -39.05 -19.07 -27.80
C LEU A 1013 -38.92 -18.56 -29.23
N ILE A 1014 -38.40 -17.33 -29.36
CA ILE A 1014 -37.52 -16.98 -30.48
C ILE A 1014 -36.10 -16.89 -29.90
N VAL A 1015 -35.27 -17.89 -30.18
CA VAL A 1015 -33.82 -17.69 -30.15
C VAL A 1015 -33.53 -16.77 -31.33
N LEU A 1016 -33.32 -15.48 -31.07
CA LEU A 1016 -32.90 -14.54 -32.09
C LEU A 1016 -31.43 -14.85 -32.46
N TYR A 1017 -31.22 -15.84 -33.31
CA TYR A 1017 -30.06 -15.84 -34.19
C TYR A 1017 -30.35 -14.84 -35.31
N LYS A 1018 -29.70 -13.69 -35.24
CA LYS A 1018 -29.44 -12.90 -36.43
C LYS A 1018 -28.07 -12.23 -36.28
N ASP A 1019 -27.11 -12.76 -37.04
CA ASP A 1019 -25.95 -12.01 -37.51
C ASP A 1019 -26.45 -10.99 -38.55
N PRO A 1020 -26.10 -9.69 -38.39
CA PRO A 1020 -25.99 -8.80 -39.52
C PRO A 1020 -24.68 -8.02 -39.42
N SER A 1021 -23.57 -8.68 -39.64
CA SER A 1021 -22.59 -8.09 -40.55
C SER A 1021 -23.34 -7.76 -41.85
N TYR A 1022 -23.30 -6.48 -42.25
CA TYR A 1022 -24.02 -5.79 -43.35
C TYR A 1022 -25.34 -5.08 -43.00
N ASN A 1023 -25.24 -3.78 -42.68
CA ASN A 1023 -25.66 -2.73 -43.62
C ASN A 1023 -24.90 -1.41 -43.37
N LYS A 1024 -24.30 -0.89 -44.44
CA LYS A 1024 -23.40 0.28 -44.53
C LYS A 1024 -24.12 1.63 -44.33
N LEU A 1025 -23.46 2.59 -43.68
CA LEU A 1025 -22.68 3.67 -44.31
C LEU A 1025 -21.73 4.29 -43.30
#